data_AF-A0A3B6EHE4-F1
#
_entry.id   AF-A0A3B6EHE4-F1
#
_cell.length_a   1.000
_cell.length_b   1.000
_cell.length_c   1.000
_cell.angle_alpha   90.00
_cell.angle_beta   90.00
_cell.angle_gamma   90.00
#
_symmetry.space_group_name_H-M   'P 1'
#
loop_
_entity.id
_entity.type
_entity.pdbx_description
1 polymer ?
#
loop_
_entity_poly.entity_id
_entity_poly.type
_entity_poly.pdbx_seq_one_letter_code
_entity_poly.pdbx_strand_id
1 'polypeptide(L)'
;MASGGGGGGKDAGVAFNKMRAEGRDVRKDRSMELKNRRANPISTTSYVQILGTGMDTQDTAPSILLFFDKQRFIFNAGEGLQRFCTEHKIKLSKIDHIFFTRVCSETAGGLPGLVLTLAGMGDEGMSVNIWGPSDLDFLAGAMKSFIPNRAMLHTHSFGVEHSASSSQSTEATVIIDDEVVRISAMFVKPRYNNEARNSTDINSKPGDTAIVYSCELAEIKGKFDPDKAQALGLERGPKYRELQLGNSVKTEAGRMNWMKSFGTTQHIMAGHENKNMEVPILKGSARISSRLNFVCPQLFPSSGFWPVEPANGIDLEKNKSTSFQACESVTAANLLKFRLRPYAQLGLDRASIPSLFSYEEIVDELISEIPEIKEVPEQISKFWQSSVDQKNALAPAGKHMLMVEEPWISKDSCLPDILDEQENSAKFQDDSSLRESVWRKRPKGNSETPCCVENATREDMEITFLGTGSSQPSKYRNVSSIYINLFARGGMLLDCGEGTLGQLKRRFGVSGADEAVKNLRCIWISHIHADHHTGLARVLALRSKLLNGVPHKPLLVIGPKQLLRFLNAYSTLEDLDMQFLDCRQTLKPSVEELLGDNATESATTQLENTMFAPGSRMENYNKKPSSPKDTTALANLKEVLHESGLEILYSVPVVHCAQAFGVVLRAKEKVSSAGKAIPGWKVVYSGDTRPCPALVDASRDATVLIHEATFEDSMKDEAIARNHSTTKEAIAVGTSAGAYRIILTHFSQRYPKIPVFDEDDMHKTCIAFDLMSVNLADLPVLPKVLPHLKLLFKDEMVVEESDEVLEAVV
;
A
#
# COMPACT_ATOMS: atom_id res chain seq x y z
N MET A 1 -0.19 61.30 -1.34
CA MET A 1 -1.00 60.59 -0.31
C MET A 1 -2.14 59.86 -1.01
N ALA A 2 -1.91 58.60 -1.38
CA ALA A 2 -2.93 57.59 -1.71
C ALA A 2 -2.20 56.29 -2.08
N SER A 3 -2.51 55.20 -1.36
CA SER A 3 -2.39 53.77 -1.75
C SER A 3 -2.37 52.97 -0.43
N GLY A 4 -3.34 52.13 -0.10
CA GLY A 4 -3.92 51.08 -0.92
C GLY A 4 -3.50 49.76 -0.28
N GLY A 5 -4.32 49.23 0.63
CA GLY A 5 -4.06 48.02 1.40
C GLY A 5 -4.26 46.75 0.57
N GLY A 6 -3.37 45.78 0.77
CA GLY A 6 -3.49 44.41 0.27
C GLY A 6 -2.93 43.46 1.32
N GLY A 7 -3.80 42.95 2.20
CA GLY A 7 -3.47 41.89 3.14
C GLY A 7 -3.59 40.53 2.47
N GLY A 8 -2.54 40.12 1.74
CA GLY A 8 -2.39 38.75 1.25
C GLY A 8 -1.77 37.87 2.33
N GLY A 9 -2.58 37.01 2.97
CA GLY A 9 -2.06 35.93 3.81
C GLY A 9 -1.46 34.85 2.92
N LYS A 10 -0.13 34.75 2.89
CA LYS A 10 0.60 33.67 2.24
C LYS A 10 0.43 32.39 3.05
N ASP A 11 -0.28 31.41 2.50
CA ASP A 11 -0.44 30.06 3.06
C ASP A 11 0.82 29.26 2.67
N ALA A 12 1.87 29.35 3.49
CA ALA A 12 3.13 28.66 3.25
C ALA A 12 2.91 27.14 3.22
N GLY A 13 3.34 26.47 2.14
CA GLY A 13 3.28 25.02 1.99
C GLY A 13 3.92 24.32 3.19
N VAL A 14 3.23 23.32 3.72
CA VAL A 14 3.69 22.57 4.89
C VAL A 14 4.67 21.49 4.45
N ALA A 15 5.96 21.68 4.70
CA ALA A 15 7.01 20.70 4.37
C ALA A 15 6.87 19.38 5.19
N PHE A 16 7.15 18.23 4.58
CA PHE A 16 7.11 16.92 5.25
C PHE A 16 8.47 16.52 5.86
N ASN A 17 8.49 16.26 7.16
CA ASN A 17 9.62 15.80 7.95
C ASN A 17 9.53 14.28 8.24
N LYS A 18 10.17 13.50 7.36
CA LYS A 18 10.24 12.03 7.46
C LYS A 18 10.99 11.53 8.71
N MET A 19 12.05 12.22 9.14
CA MET A 19 12.78 11.85 10.39
C MET A 19 11.86 11.90 11.61
N ARG A 20 10.89 12.82 11.58
CA ARG A 20 9.90 12.92 12.64
C ARG A 20 8.85 11.82 12.58
N ALA A 21 8.32 11.52 11.40
CA ALA A 21 7.43 10.38 11.19
C ALA A 21 8.05 9.06 11.68
N GLU A 22 9.37 8.90 11.54
CA GLU A 22 10.13 7.75 12.01
C GLU A 22 10.58 7.84 13.49
N GLY A 23 10.28 8.94 14.18
CA GLY A 23 10.63 9.12 15.60
C GLY A 23 12.12 9.37 15.88
N ARG A 24 12.90 9.79 14.86
CA ARG A 24 14.35 10.03 14.93
C ARG A 24 14.74 11.52 15.02
N ASP A 25 13.77 12.42 15.17
CA ASP A 25 13.98 13.87 15.27
C ASP A 25 14.61 14.26 16.64
N VAL A 26 15.70 15.03 16.61
CA VAL A 26 16.55 15.37 17.78
C VAL A 26 16.14 16.70 18.44
N ARG A 27 15.16 17.42 17.88
CA ARG A 27 14.65 18.68 18.47
C ARG A 27 13.95 18.40 19.82
N LYS A 28 14.32 19.15 20.88
CA LYS A 28 13.83 19.01 22.26
C LYS A 28 12.30 19.11 22.39
N ASP A 29 11.76 18.33 23.34
CA ASP A 29 10.38 18.25 23.85
C ASP A 29 9.50 19.50 23.65
N ARG A 30 8.79 19.58 22.52
CA ARG A 30 7.53 20.32 22.41
C ARG A 30 6.43 19.32 22.08
N SER A 31 5.38 19.28 22.89
CA SER A 31 4.19 18.46 22.62
C SER A 31 3.53 18.92 21.33
N MET A 32 3.10 17.99 20.46
CA MET A 32 2.34 18.38 19.26
C MET A 32 1.00 18.96 19.67
N GLU A 33 0.82 20.27 19.51
CA GLU A 33 -0.39 20.95 19.96
C GLU A 33 -1.60 20.57 19.09
N LEU A 34 -2.71 20.24 19.74
CA LEU A 34 -3.99 20.04 19.08
C LEU A 34 -4.48 21.34 18.45
N LYS A 35 -4.98 21.25 17.22
CA LYS A 35 -5.61 22.39 16.56
C LYS A 35 -6.91 22.75 17.27
N ASN A 36 -6.95 23.95 17.84
CA ASN A 36 -8.18 24.52 18.37
C ASN A 36 -8.71 25.59 17.42
N ARG A 37 -9.40 25.18 16.35
CA ARG A 37 -9.93 26.09 15.33
C ARG A 37 -11.38 26.45 15.65
N ARG A 38 -11.61 27.65 16.19
CA ARG A 38 -12.97 28.17 16.39
C ARG A 38 -13.56 28.68 15.07
N ALA A 39 -14.74 28.20 14.71
CA ALA A 39 -15.52 28.64 13.55
C ALA A 39 -16.73 29.45 14.00
N ASN A 40 -17.14 30.45 13.21
CA ASN A 40 -18.30 31.29 13.53
C ASN A 40 -19.58 30.63 12.96
N PRO A 41 -20.54 30.19 13.79
CA PRO A 41 -21.71 29.45 13.32
C PRO A 41 -22.58 30.20 12.31
N ILE A 42 -22.57 31.55 12.31
CA ILE A 42 -23.47 32.38 11.49
C ILE A 42 -23.06 32.42 10.01
N SER A 43 -21.76 32.28 9.70
CA SER A 43 -21.22 32.39 8.33
C SER A 43 -20.65 31.10 7.78
N THR A 44 -20.66 30.01 8.56
CA THR A 44 -19.93 28.79 8.21
C THR A 44 -20.69 27.96 7.19
N THR A 45 -20.05 27.69 6.04
CA THR A 45 -20.56 26.71 5.09
C THR A 45 -20.27 25.30 5.60
N SER A 46 -21.20 24.36 5.37
CA SER A 46 -21.04 22.97 5.84
C SER A 46 -21.41 21.98 4.76
N TYR A 47 -20.60 20.93 4.68
CA TYR A 47 -20.69 19.91 3.65
C TYR A 47 -20.43 18.53 4.24
N VAL A 48 -21.13 17.54 3.70
CA VAL A 48 -20.78 16.12 3.84
C VAL A 48 -20.29 15.65 2.48
N GLN A 49 -19.16 14.98 2.43
CA GLN A 49 -18.61 14.43 1.19
C GLN A 49 -18.25 12.97 1.39
N ILE A 50 -18.69 12.12 0.47
CA ILE A 50 -18.30 10.72 0.45
C ILE A 50 -16.88 10.63 -0.09
N LEU A 51 -15.97 10.06 0.69
CA LEU A 51 -14.59 9.85 0.27
C LEU A 51 -14.42 8.46 -0.35
N GLY A 52 -15.01 7.44 0.26
CA GLY A 52 -14.98 6.06 -0.24
C GLY A 52 -16.33 5.36 -0.05
N THR A 53 -16.69 4.50 -1.01
CA THR A 53 -17.90 3.65 -1.02
C THR A 53 -17.63 2.19 -0.63
N GLY A 54 -16.38 1.73 -0.73
CA GLY A 54 -15.91 0.42 -0.26
C GLY A 54 -16.13 -0.80 -1.17
N MET A 55 -16.83 -0.67 -2.30
CA MET A 55 -17.32 -1.83 -3.07
C MET A 55 -16.63 -2.07 -4.41
N ASP A 56 -15.71 -1.20 -4.82
CA ASP A 56 -15.38 -1.05 -6.24
C ASP A 56 -14.07 -1.77 -6.57
N THR A 57 -12.94 -1.11 -6.34
CA THR A 57 -11.58 -1.69 -6.47
C THR A 57 -10.99 -2.08 -5.11
N GLN A 58 -11.69 -1.75 -4.02
CA GLN A 58 -11.11 -1.63 -2.66
C GLN A 58 -9.88 -0.72 -2.58
N ASP A 59 -9.70 0.20 -3.53
CA ASP A 59 -8.68 1.26 -3.43
C ASP A 59 -8.97 2.20 -2.24
N THR A 60 -10.24 2.29 -1.81
CA THR A 60 -10.64 3.04 -0.62
C THR A 60 -11.77 2.34 0.12
N ALA A 61 -11.68 2.27 1.44
CA ALA A 61 -12.76 1.80 2.30
C ALA A 61 -13.88 2.86 2.47
N PRO A 62 -15.08 2.46 2.94
CA PRO A 62 -16.16 3.39 3.24
C PRO A 62 -15.71 4.49 4.20
N SER A 63 -15.79 5.74 3.75
CA SER A 63 -15.34 6.90 4.53
C SER A 63 -16.08 8.17 4.14
N ILE A 64 -16.30 9.05 5.14
CA ILE A 64 -17.08 10.28 4.99
C ILE A 64 -16.29 11.45 5.57
N LEU A 65 -16.32 12.58 4.87
CA LEU A 65 -15.77 13.85 5.33
C LEU A 65 -16.92 14.83 5.63
N LEU A 66 -17.09 15.18 6.91
CA LEU A 66 -17.87 16.33 7.32
C LEU A 66 -16.90 17.51 7.44
N PHE A 67 -17.13 18.58 6.69
CA PHE A 67 -16.24 19.73 6.74
C PHE A 67 -16.98 21.07 6.73
N PHE A 68 -16.34 21.99 7.44
CA PHE A 68 -16.68 23.38 7.60
C PHE A 68 -15.54 24.23 7.04
N ASP A 69 -15.69 25.56 7.07
CA ASP A 69 -14.66 26.49 6.57
C ASP A 69 -13.29 26.27 7.23
N LYS A 70 -13.27 25.97 8.53
CA LYS A 70 -12.03 25.83 9.32
C LYS A 70 -11.81 24.44 9.93
N GLN A 71 -12.87 23.64 10.06
CA GLN A 71 -12.83 22.36 10.76
C GLN A 71 -13.17 21.19 9.84
N ARG A 72 -12.54 20.03 10.04
CA ARG A 72 -12.82 18.82 9.28
C ARG A 72 -12.85 17.58 10.17
N PHE A 73 -13.87 16.77 9.97
CA PHE A 73 -14.15 15.54 10.68
C PHE A 73 -14.23 14.40 9.66
N ILE A 74 -13.45 13.35 9.88
CA ILE A 74 -13.48 12.14 9.05
C ILE A 74 -14.16 11.02 9.83
N PHE A 75 -15.02 10.27 9.15
CA PHE A 75 -15.60 9.03 9.66
C PHE A 75 -14.99 7.87 8.88
N ASN A 76 -14.30 6.99 9.60
CA ASN A 76 -13.46 5.88 9.15
C ASN A 76 -12.23 6.30 8.34
N ALA A 77 -11.15 5.54 8.52
CA ALA A 77 -9.85 5.73 7.90
C ALA A 77 -9.26 4.37 7.50
N GLY A 78 -9.94 3.69 6.57
CA GLY A 78 -9.46 2.43 6.00
C GLY A 78 -8.33 2.64 4.99
N GLU A 79 -7.82 1.53 4.46
CA GLU A 79 -6.71 1.55 3.51
C GLU A 79 -7.02 2.43 2.28
N GLY A 80 -5.99 3.13 1.80
CA GLY A 80 -6.01 3.98 0.63
C GLY A 80 -6.61 5.37 0.82
N LEU A 81 -7.17 5.68 2.01
CA LEU A 81 -7.73 7.01 2.30
C LEU A 81 -6.71 8.14 2.10
N GLN A 82 -5.46 7.95 2.55
CA GLN A 82 -4.41 8.96 2.39
C GLN A 82 -4.04 9.19 0.92
N ARG A 83 -3.99 8.10 0.14
CA ARG A 83 -3.69 8.14 -1.30
C ARG A 83 -4.81 8.84 -2.06
N PHE A 84 -6.05 8.53 -1.72
CA PHE A 84 -7.25 9.18 -2.24
C PHE A 84 -7.27 10.69 -1.94
N CYS A 85 -6.96 11.08 -0.70
CA CYS A 85 -6.90 12.49 -0.34
C CYS A 85 -5.84 13.24 -1.16
N THR A 86 -4.70 12.60 -1.44
CA THR A 86 -3.62 13.16 -2.26
C THR A 86 -4.05 13.34 -3.71
N GLU A 87 -4.65 12.31 -4.32
CA GLU A 87 -5.19 12.34 -5.69
C GLU A 87 -6.19 13.49 -5.89
N HIS A 88 -7.11 13.67 -4.93
CA HIS A 88 -8.22 14.63 -5.03
C HIS A 88 -7.96 15.95 -4.32
N LYS A 89 -6.69 16.24 -4.00
CA LYS A 89 -6.24 17.50 -3.38
C LYS A 89 -6.96 17.86 -2.06
N ILE A 90 -7.38 16.84 -1.31
CA ILE A 90 -7.99 16.99 0.01
C ILE A 90 -6.86 17.17 1.04
N LYS A 91 -6.66 18.41 1.50
CA LYS A 91 -5.60 18.74 2.46
C LYS A 91 -5.80 18.03 3.80
N LEU A 92 -5.00 16.96 4.05
CA LEU A 92 -4.95 16.22 5.32
C LEU A 92 -4.57 17.11 6.50
N SER A 93 -3.78 18.15 6.24
CA SER A 93 -3.36 19.14 7.24
C SER A 93 -4.50 19.95 7.88
N LYS A 94 -5.73 19.83 7.39
CA LYS A 94 -6.89 20.47 8.01
C LYS A 94 -7.84 19.50 8.72
N ILE A 95 -7.48 18.22 8.84
CA ILE A 95 -8.25 17.25 9.62
C ILE A 95 -8.02 17.53 11.11
N ASP A 96 -9.10 17.57 11.87
CA ASP A 96 -9.08 17.85 13.31
C ASP A 96 -9.51 16.59 14.12
N HIS A 97 -10.46 15.82 13.58
CA HIS A 97 -11.00 14.62 14.25
C HIS A 97 -11.21 13.46 13.25
N ILE A 98 -10.94 12.24 13.72
CA ILE A 98 -11.24 10.97 13.03
C ILE A 98 -12.11 10.12 13.94
N PHE A 99 -13.26 9.67 13.46
CA PHE A 99 -14.21 8.83 14.17
C PHE A 99 -14.33 7.46 13.54
N PHE A 100 -14.28 6.39 14.34
CA PHE A 100 -14.45 5.02 13.86
C PHE A 100 -15.83 4.47 14.20
N THR A 101 -16.59 4.11 13.16
CA THR A 101 -17.89 3.44 13.33
C THR A 101 -17.74 1.99 13.80
N ARG A 102 -16.56 1.39 13.56
CA ARG A 102 -16.12 0.07 14.04
C ARG A 102 -14.60 0.06 13.98
N VAL A 103 -13.94 -0.76 14.79
CA VAL A 103 -12.47 -0.95 14.74
C VAL A 103 -12.15 -2.32 14.17
N CYS A 104 -11.71 -2.36 12.91
CA CYS A 104 -11.28 -3.55 12.17
C CYS A 104 -10.36 -3.13 11.01
N SER A 105 -9.75 -4.10 10.32
CA SER A 105 -8.85 -3.85 9.17
C SER A 105 -9.50 -3.00 8.08
N GLU A 106 -10.81 -3.15 7.85
CA GLU A 106 -11.53 -2.38 6.84
C GLU A 106 -11.64 -0.89 7.16
N THR A 107 -12.01 -0.57 8.39
CA THR A 107 -12.35 0.80 8.80
C THR A 107 -11.16 1.57 9.34
N ALA A 108 -10.14 0.88 9.88
CA ALA A 108 -8.98 1.49 10.54
C ALA A 108 -7.63 1.11 9.90
N GLY A 109 -7.61 0.30 8.84
CA GLY A 109 -6.37 -0.18 8.21
C GLY A 109 -5.45 0.92 7.65
N GLY A 110 -6.00 2.08 7.27
CA GLY A 110 -5.22 3.23 6.80
C GLY A 110 -4.80 4.20 7.91
N LEU A 111 -5.26 4.00 9.15
CA LEU A 111 -4.91 4.83 10.29
C LEU A 111 -3.39 4.88 10.55
N PRO A 112 -2.64 3.76 10.51
CA PRO A 112 -1.21 3.79 10.78
C PRO A 112 -0.43 4.71 9.82
N GLY A 113 -0.69 4.58 8.52
CA GLY A 113 -0.10 5.42 7.48
C GLY A 113 -0.49 6.89 7.64
N LEU A 114 -1.78 7.15 7.84
CA LEU A 114 -2.31 8.51 8.03
C LEU A 114 -1.67 9.23 9.23
N VAL A 115 -1.52 8.54 10.36
CA VAL A 115 -0.90 9.10 11.57
C VAL A 115 0.58 9.42 11.35
N LEU A 116 1.33 8.54 10.69
CA LEU A 116 2.73 8.79 10.35
C LEU A 116 2.88 9.99 9.41
N THR A 117 2.00 10.08 8.41
CA THR A 117 1.93 11.21 7.48
C THR A 117 1.65 12.52 8.21
N LEU A 118 0.64 12.56 9.10
CA LEU A 118 0.31 13.75 9.89
C LEU A 118 1.46 14.13 10.85
N ALA A 119 2.08 13.16 11.49
CA ALA A 119 3.20 13.38 12.39
C ALA A 119 4.37 14.04 11.64
N GLY A 120 4.65 13.61 10.40
CA GLY A 120 5.69 14.21 9.58
C GLY A 120 5.32 15.58 9.00
N MET A 121 4.06 16.00 8.93
CA MET A 121 3.70 17.29 8.33
C MET A 121 4.11 18.50 9.19
N GLY A 122 4.89 19.42 8.61
CA GLY A 122 5.22 20.73 9.15
C GLY A 122 6.41 20.73 10.11
N ASP A 123 6.82 21.91 10.54
CA ASP A 123 7.98 22.07 11.43
C ASP A 123 7.78 21.49 12.83
N GLU A 124 6.53 21.38 13.30
CA GLU A 124 6.19 20.83 14.62
C GLU A 124 5.43 19.49 14.57
N GLY A 125 4.96 19.05 13.40
CA GLY A 125 4.14 17.84 13.27
C GLY A 125 2.67 18.16 13.55
N MET A 126 1.75 17.37 13.02
CA MET A 126 0.32 17.56 13.28
C MET A 126 -0.24 16.41 14.10
N SER A 127 -1.06 16.77 15.09
CA SER A 127 -1.88 15.83 15.84
C SER A 127 -3.34 15.89 15.37
N VAL A 128 -4.06 14.78 15.60
CA VAL A 128 -5.48 14.61 15.29
C VAL A 128 -6.14 13.88 16.44
N ASN A 129 -7.37 14.25 16.79
CA ASN A 129 -8.14 13.50 17.78
C ASN A 129 -8.75 12.26 17.13
N ILE A 130 -8.49 11.08 17.69
CA ILE A 130 -8.98 9.81 17.18
C ILE A 130 -10.01 9.27 18.15
N TRP A 131 -11.20 8.95 17.65
CA TRP A 131 -12.37 8.59 18.45
C TRP A 131 -12.88 7.22 18.01
N GLY A 132 -13.16 6.31 18.93
CA GLY A 132 -13.73 5.00 18.59
C GLY A 132 -14.21 4.20 19.79
N PRO A 133 -14.73 2.96 19.56
CA PRO A 133 -15.03 2.04 20.65
C PRO A 133 -13.77 1.70 21.46
N SER A 134 -13.96 1.14 22.67
CA SER A 134 -12.86 0.63 23.53
C SER A 134 -11.85 -0.27 22.80
N ASP A 135 -12.28 -0.94 21.74
CA ASP A 135 -11.46 -1.76 20.86
C ASP A 135 -10.29 -0.99 20.22
N LEU A 136 -10.41 0.33 20.09
CA LEU A 136 -9.38 1.23 19.56
C LEU A 136 -8.11 1.21 20.41
N ASP A 137 -8.22 1.00 21.73
CA ASP A 137 -7.06 1.02 22.63
C ASP A 137 -6.09 -0.14 22.34
N PHE A 138 -6.60 -1.30 21.93
CA PHE A 138 -5.77 -2.44 21.55
C PHE A 138 -4.96 -2.12 20.28
N LEU A 139 -5.63 -1.56 19.26
CA LEU A 139 -4.98 -1.16 18.01
C LEU A 139 -3.96 -0.04 18.25
N ALA A 140 -4.32 0.98 19.02
CA ALA A 140 -3.43 2.08 19.41
C ALA A 140 -2.21 1.59 20.20
N GLY A 141 -2.41 0.65 21.14
CA GLY A 141 -1.34 0.03 21.89
C GLY A 141 -0.35 -0.73 21.00
N ALA A 142 -0.84 -1.44 19.98
CA ALA A 142 -0.01 -2.20 19.07
C ALA A 142 0.76 -1.32 18.08
N MET A 143 0.14 -0.24 17.60
CA MET A 143 0.78 0.74 16.70
C MET A 143 2.02 1.39 17.32
N LYS A 144 2.11 1.52 18.66
CA LYS A 144 3.30 2.04 19.37
C LYS A 144 4.59 1.24 19.13
N SER A 145 4.50 0.06 18.51
CA SER A 145 5.68 -0.73 18.14
C SER A 145 6.43 -0.22 16.92
N PHE A 146 5.78 0.59 16.07
CA PHE A 146 6.37 1.16 14.84
C PHE A 146 5.96 2.60 14.55
N ILE A 147 4.94 3.13 15.23
CA ILE A 147 4.58 4.54 15.23
C ILE A 147 5.20 5.21 16.45
N PRO A 148 5.87 6.37 16.28
CA PRO A 148 6.43 7.10 17.41
C PRO A 148 5.33 7.50 18.42
N ASN A 149 5.60 7.32 19.71
CA ASN A 149 4.63 7.60 20.79
C ASN A 149 3.98 9.00 20.69
N ARG A 150 4.74 10.02 20.26
CA ARG A 150 4.21 11.38 20.10
C ARG A 150 3.05 11.48 19.11
N ALA A 151 3.04 10.64 18.07
CA ALA A 151 2.01 10.66 17.04
C ALA A 151 0.70 10.04 17.51
N MET A 152 0.73 9.29 18.62
CA MET A 152 -0.41 8.53 19.14
C MET A 152 -1.02 9.12 20.41
N LEU A 153 -0.74 10.39 20.73
CA LEU A 153 -1.10 11.01 22.02
C LEU A 153 -2.59 11.35 22.23
N HIS A 154 -3.45 11.23 21.21
CA HIS A 154 -4.83 11.76 21.25
C HIS A 154 -5.89 10.74 20.82
N THR A 155 -5.81 9.52 21.35
CA THR A 155 -6.84 8.49 21.19
C THR A 155 -7.85 8.57 22.33
N HIS A 156 -9.13 8.66 21.98
CA HIS A 156 -10.27 8.75 22.88
C HIS A 156 -11.20 7.58 22.61
N SER A 157 -11.19 6.62 23.52
CA SER A 157 -12.02 5.42 23.41
C SER A 157 -13.25 5.55 24.30
N PHE A 158 -14.41 5.12 23.79
CA PHE A 158 -15.69 5.18 24.52
C PHE A 158 -16.39 3.83 24.44
N GLY A 159 -17.02 3.41 25.54
CA GLY A 159 -17.65 2.09 25.64
C GLY A 159 -18.03 1.76 27.07
N VAL A 160 -18.79 0.67 27.25
CA VAL A 160 -19.27 0.23 28.57
C VAL A 160 -18.08 -0.24 29.40
N GLU A 161 -17.73 0.50 30.46
CA GLU A 161 -16.80 0.02 31.48
C GLU A 161 -17.34 -1.31 32.04
N HIS A 162 -16.49 -2.34 32.11
CA HIS A 162 -16.83 -3.65 32.70
C HIS A 162 -17.09 -3.60 34.22
N SER A 163 -17.28 -2.41 34.80
CA SER A 163 -17.46 -2.19 36.24
C SER A 163 -18.49 -1.12 36.54
N ALA A 164 -19.75 -1.33 36.19
CA ALA A 164 -20.87 -0.78 36.96
C ALA A 164 -22.17 -1.50 36.61
N SER A 165 -22.78 -2.13 37.61
CA SER A 165 -24.20 -2.43 37.63
C SER A 165 -24.99 -1.13 37.49
N SER A 166 -25.31 -0.74 36.26
CA SER A 166 -26.33 0.29 36.00
C SER A 166 -27.03 -0.02 34.69
N SER A 167 -28.35 0.13 34.74
CA SER A 167 -29.32 -0.01 33.65
C SER A 167 -28.77 0.46 32.30
N GLN A 168 -28.95 -0.37 31.26
CA GLN A 168 -28.75 -0.02 29.85
C GLN A 168 -29.36 1.36 29.54
N SER A 169 -28.55 2.42 29.54
CA SER A 169 -28.98 3.69 28.97
C SER A 169 -28.78 3.60 27.46
N THR A 170 -29.88 3.62 26.73
CA THR A 170 -29.92 3.85 25.27
C THR A 170 -29.65 5.33 24.93
N GLU A 171 -29.01 6.08 25.82
CA GLU A 171 -28.80 7.52 25.64
C GLU A 171 -27.52 7.78 24.83
N ALA A 172 -27.66 8.60 23.79
CA ALA A 172 -26.55 9.02 22.96
C ALA A 172 -25.52 9.79 23.82
N THR A 173 -24.27 9.35 23.80
CA THR A 173 -23.18 10.04 24.52
C THR A 173 -22.68 11.18 23.65
N VAL A 174 -22.77 12.42 24.14
CA VAL A 174 -22.22 13.59 23.45
C VAL A 174 -20.70 13.55 23.53
N ILE A 175 -20.02 13.52 22.38
CA ILE A 175 -18.56 13.46 22.27
C ILE A 175 -17.98 14.84 21.99
N ILE A 176 -18.60 15.55 21.04
CA ILE A 176 -18.24 16.92 20.70
C ILE A 176 -19.49 17.77 20.87
N ASP A 177 -19.33 18.87 21.57
CA ASP A 177 -20.33 19.93 21.69
C ASP A 177 -19.61 21.26 21.50
N ASP A 178 -19.52 21.71 20.25
CA ASP A 178 -18.88 22.97 19.90
C ASP A 178 -19.89 23.96 19.30
N GLU A 179 -19.42 25.18 18.99
CA GLU A 179 -20.30 26.26 18.50
C GLU A 179 -20.93 25.98 17.13
N VAL A 180 -20.39 25.03 16.33
CA VAL A 180 -20.85 24.72 14.96
C VAL A 180 -21.52 23.37 14.83
N VAL A 181 -21.09 22.36 15.58
CA VAL A 181 -21.55 20.97 15.50
C VAL A 181 -21.56 20.27 16.86
N ARG A 182 -22.65 19.54 17.10
CA ARG A 182 -22.78 18.59 18.20
C ARG A 182 -22.72 17.17 17.64
N ILE A 183 -21.72 16.39 18.03
CA ILE A 183 -21.54 15.00 17.60
C ILE A 183 -21.80 14.07 18.79
N SER A 184 -22.75 13.16 18.63
CA SER A 184 -23.14 12.17 19.64
C SER A 184 -22.93 10.74 19.13
N ALA A 185 -22.43 9.84 19.95
CA ALA A 185 -22.29 8.41 19.62
C ALA A 185 -23.40 7.57 20.25
N MET A 186 -23.90 6.61 19.46
CA MET A 186 -24.86 5.60 19.87
C MET A 186 -24.28 4.22 19.61
N PHE A 187 -24.22 3.38 20.65
CA PHE A 187 -23.70 2.03 20.55
C PHE A 187 -24.76 1.08 20.01
N VAL A 188 -24.41 0.34 18.97
CA VAL A 188 -25.25 -0.69 18.36
C VAL A 188 -24.52 -2.02 18.50
N LYS A 189 -25.19 -2.97 19.15
CA LYS A 189 -24.68 -4.34 19.30
C LYS A 189 -25.56 -5.32 18.53
N PRO A 190 -24.99 -6.27 17.78
CA PRO A 190 -25.75 -7.36 17.20
C PRO A 190 -26.37 -8.21 18.33
N ARG A 191 -27.68 -8.49 18.22
CA ARG A 191 -28.34 -9.47 19.10
C ARG A 191 -28.24 -10.84 18.45
N TYR A 192 -27.46 -11.74 19.05
CA TYR A 192 -27.44 -13.14 18.65
C TYR A 192 -28.63 -13.85 19.31
N ASN A 193 -29.65 -14.23 18.53
CA ASN A 193 -30.72 -15.11 19.01
C ASN A 193 -30.17 -16.53 19.17
N ASN A 194 -29.66 -16.86 20.36
CA ASN A 194 -29.36 -18.24 20.71
C ASN A 194 -30.53 -18.83 21.50
N GLU A 195 -31.44 -19.53 20.82
CA GLU A 195 -32.41 -20.43 21.49
C GLU A 195 -31.76 -21.72 22.03
N ALA A 196 -30.44 -21.86 21.94
CA ALA A 196 -29.74 -23.03 22.44
C ALA A 196 -28.40 -22.67 23.10
N ARG A 197 -28.45 -22.15 24.34
CA ARG A 197 -27.47 -22.39 25.41
C ARG A 197 -27.86 -21.61 26.67
N ASN A 198 -28.27 -22.33 27.72
CA ASN A 198 -28.26 -21.83 29.09
C ASN A 198 -26.80 -21.66 29.54
N SER A 199 -26.24 -20.47 29.43
CA SER A 199 -25.06 -20.05 30.21
C SER A 199 -24.88 -18.53 30.16
N THR A 200 -24.58 -17.97 31.32
CA THR A 200 -24.43 -16.55 31.68
C THR A 200 -23.30 -15.77 30.99
N ASP A 201 -22.88 -16.14 29.77
CA ASP A 201 -21.81 -15.44 29.04
C ASP A 201 -22.37 -14.63 27.86
N ILE A 202 -22.85 -13.42 28.15
CA ILE A 202 -23.04 -12.36 27.14
C ILE A 202 -21.69 -11.65 26.95
N ASN A 203 -20.65 -12.38 26.54
CA ASN A 203 -19.38 -11.78 26.14
C ASN A 203 -19.44 -11.49 24.63
N SER A 204 -19.85 -10.27 24.27
CA SER A 204 -19.68 -9.74 22.92
C SER A 204 -18.21 -9.80 22.52
N LYS A 205 -17.88 -10.34 21.35
CA LYS A 205 -16.50 -10.36 20.87
C LYS A 205 -16.01 -8.91 20.62
N PRO A 206 -14.75 -8.55 20.96
CA PRO A 206 -14.17 -7.29 20.52
C PRO A 206 -14.27 -7.18 18.99
N GLY A 207 -14.62 -6.01 18.45
CA GLY A 207 -14.90 -5.81 17.03
C GLY A 207 -16.37 -5.95 16.60
N ASP A 208 -17.26 -6.50 17.45
CA ASP A 208 -18.72 -6.58 17.18
C ASP A 208 -19.48 -5.28 17.52
N THR A 209 -18.82 -4.34 18.19
CA THR A 209 -19.43 -3.06 18.56
C THR A 209 -19.44 -2.11 17.36
N ALA A 210 -20.63 -1.75 16.90
CA ALA A 210 -20.82 -0.68 15.93
C ALA A 210 -21.23 0.61 16.64
N ILE A 211 -20.78 1.74 16.10
CA ILE A 211 -21.11 3.07 16.60
C ILE A 211 -21.79 3.84 15.48
N VAL A 212 -22.95 4.40 15.80
CA VAL A 212 -23.66 5.36 14.96
C VAL A 212 -23.40 6.75 15.50
N TYR A 213 -22.92 7.65 14.65
CA TYR A 213 -22.72 9.04 15.01
C TYR A 213 -23.89 9.89 14.52
N SER A 214 -24.51 10.64 15.44
CA SER A 214 -25.45 11.72 15.12
C SER A 214 -24.67 13.04 15.07
N CYS A 215 -24.73 13.75 13.95
CA CYS A 215 -24.10 15.05 13.78
C CYS A 215 -25.18 16.12 13.63
N GLU A 216 -25.27 17.03 14.58
CA GLU A 216 -26.27 18.09 14.63
C GLU A 216 -25.60 19.44 14.47
N LEU A 217 -26.06 20.25 13.51
CA LEU A 217 -25.52 21.58 13.28
C LEU A 217 -26.20 22.60 14.21
N ALA A 218 -25.43 23.53 14.77
CA ALA A 218 -25.95 24.56 15.66
C ALA A 218 -27.09 25.37 15.02
N GLU A 219 -28.21 25.58 15.70
CA GLU A 219 -29.37 26.29 15.15
C GLU A 219 -29.02 27.76 14.84
N ILE A 220 -29.16 28.17 13.58
CA ILE A 220 -28.98 29.57 13.19
C ILE A 220 -30.36 30.22 13.08
N LYS A 221 -30.60 31.23 13.93
CA LYS A 221 -31.82 32.04 13.87
C LYS A 221 -31.80 32.90 12.60
N GLY A 222 -32.70 32.62 11.67
CA GLY A 222 -32.87 33.39 10.42
C GLY A 222 -33.57 34.73 10.65
N LYS A 223 -33.55 35.59 9.62
CA LYS A 223 -34.35 36.82 9.63
C LYS A 223 -35.83 36.44 9.54
N PHE A 224 -36.63 37.00 10.45
CA PHE A 224 -38.08 36.78 10.45
C PHE A 224 -38.71 37.24 9.12
N ASP A 225 -39.47 36.36 8.49
CA ASP A 225 -40.17 36.57 7.22
C ASP A 225 -41.69 36.73 7.49
N PRO A 226 -42.23 37.96 7.44
CA PRO A 226 -43.64 38.22 7.73
C PRO A 226 -44.60 37.50 6.78
N ASP A 227 -44.22 37.37 5.50
CA ASP A 227 -45.07 36.83 4.44
C ASP A 227 -45.21 35.32 4.60
N LYS A 228 -44.10 34.62 4.92
CA LYS A 228 -44.13 33.18 5.26
C LYS A 228 -44.87 32.92 6.56
N ALA A 229 -44.71 33.77 7.57
CA ALA A 229 -45.43 33.62 8.83
C ALA A 229 -46.95 33.73 8.61
N GLN A 230 -47.39 34.68 7.78
CA GLN A 230 -48.80 34.83 7.39
C GLN A 230 -49.30 33.62 6.57
N ALA A 231 -48.52 33.13 5.60
CA ALA A 231 -48.87 31.96 4.80
C ALA A 231 -49.03 30.67 5.63
N LEU A 232 -48.32 30.57 6.75
CA LEU A 232 -48.44 29.45 7.72
C LEU A 232 -49.55 29.66 8.76
N GLY A 233 -50.37 30.70 8.62
CA GLY A 233 -51.50 30.99 9.51
C GLY A 233 -51.09 31.58 10.86
N LEU A 234 -49.91 32.20 10.95
CA LEU A 234 -49.44 32.83 12.19
C LEU A 234 -49.95 34.29 12.27
N GLU A 235 -50.98 34.52 13.06
CA GLU A 235 -51.51 35.87 13.30
C GLU A 235 -50.60 36.70 14.22
N ARG A 236 -50.65 38.03 14.08
CA ARG A 236 -49.92 38.97 14.95
C ARG A 236 -50.38 38.80 16.39
N GLY A 237 -49.48 38.33 17.26
CA GLY A 237 -49.76 38.04 18.67
C GLY A 237 -48.52 37.51 19.40
N PRO A 238 -48.69 36.96 20.62
CA PRO A 238 -47.57 36.47 21.43
C PRO A 238 -46.68 35.47 20.67
N LYS A 239 -47.28 34.53 19.93
CA LYS A 239 -46.53 33.55 19.12
C LYS A 239 -45.77 34.18 17.95
N TYR A 240 -46.32 35.22 17.33
CA TYR A 240 -45.63 35.98 16.27
C TYR A 240 -44.41 36.71 16.81
N ARG A 241 -44.53 37.30 18.01
CA ARG A 241 -43.43 37.95 18.71
C ARG A 241 -42.35 36.96 19.13
N GLU A 242 -42.73 35.78 19.62
CA GLU A 242 -41.77 34.70 19.92
C GLU A 242 -40.98 34.29 18.67
N LEU A 243 -41.63 34.14 17.51
CA LEU A 243 -40.94 33.82 16.26
C LEU A 243 -40.02 34.97 15.79
N GLN A 244 -40.41 36.23 16.02
CA GLN A 244 -39.54 37.40 15.77
C GLN A 244 -38.31 37.44 16.68
N LEU A 245 -38.41 36.93 17.90
CA LEU A 245 -37.28 36.73 18.84
C LEU A 245 -36.46 35.47 18.50
N GLY A 246 -36.83 34.77 17.42
CA GLY A 246 -36.18 33.56 16.93
C GLY A 246 -36.46 32.33 17.79
N ASN A 247 -37.56 32.33 18.55
CA ASN A 247 -38.00 31.17 19.31
C ASN A 247 -39.03 30.39 18.49
N SER A 248 -38.90 29.07 18.45
CA SER A 248 -39.83 28.20 17.74
C SER A 248 -41.22 28.24 18.37
N VAL A 249 -42.27 28.42 17.56
CA VAL A 249 -43.67 28.43 17.99
C VAL A 249 -44.48 27.33 17.33
N LYS A 250 -45.28 26.61 18.13
CA LYS A 250 -46.15 25.53 17.64
C LYS A 250 -47.58 26.06 17.39
N THR A 251 -48.03 25.94 16.14
CA THR A 251 -49.45 26.04 15.75
C THR A 251 -50.02 24.64 15.57
N GLU A 252 -51.34 24.49 15.66
CA GLU A 252 -52.01 23.18 15.53
C GLU A 252 -51.85 22.58 14.13
N ALA A 253 -51.89 23.42 13.09
CA ALA A 253 -51.53 23.07 11.71
C ALA A 253 -50.03 22.75 11.54
N GLY A 254 -49.15 23.51 12.22
CA GLY A 254 -47.70 23.26 12.23
C GLY A 254 -47.31 21.94 12.87
N ARG A 255 -48.07 21.47 13.89
CA ARG A 255 -47.88 20.16 14.51
C ARG A 255 -48.10 19.02 13.52
N MET A 256 -49.15 19.08 12.69
CA MET A 256 -49.44 18.06 11.67
C MET A 256 -48.40 18.06 10.53
N ASN A 257 -47.92 19.22 10.09
CA ASN A 257 -46.86 19.30 9.07
C ASN A 257 -45.50 18.84 9.60
N TRP A 258 -45.14 19.19 10.85
CA TRP A 258 -43.93 18.68 11.51
C TRP A 258 -43.98 17.15 11.72
N MET A 259 -45.15 16.59 12.03
CA MET A 259 -45.33 15.13 12.08
C MET A 259 -45.21 14.45 10.70
N LYS A 260 -45.54 15.16 9.60
CA LYS A 260 -45.32 14.65 8.23
C LYS A 260 -43.86 14.76 7.75
N SER A 261 -43.06 15.70 8.27
CA SER A 261 -41.65 15.87 7.87
C SER A 261 -40.70 14.77 8.35
N PHE A 262 -41.15 13.86 9.22
CA PHE A 262 -40.38 12.67 9.61
C PHE A 262 -40.42 11.53 8.58
N GLY A 263 -41.22 11.65 7.51
CA GLY A 263 -41.36 10.63 6.46
C GLY A 263 -40.53 10.86 5.19
N THR A 264 -39.76 11.96 5.09
CA THR A 264 -39.05 12.37 3.86
C THR A 264 -37.53 12.39 4.01
N THR A 265 -36.96 11.58 4.89
CA THR A 265 -35.51 11.52 5.13
C THR A 265 -34.79 11.05 3.87
N GLN A 266 -33.79 11.79 3.39
CA GLN A 266 -32.96 11.32 2.29
C GLN A 266 -31.99 10.24 2.79
N HIS A 267 -31.97 9.09 2.11
CA HIS A 267 -31.06 7.99 2.44
C HIS A 267 -29.93 7.94 1.41
N ILE A 268 -28.68 8.04 1.88
CA ILE A 268 -27.50 7.82 1.04
C ILE A 268 -26.99 6.41 1.31
N MET A 269 -27.03 5.57 0.28
CA MET A 269 -26.67 4.15 0.39
C MET A 269 -25.27 3.93 -0.18
N ALA A 270 -24.28 3.73 0.70
CA ALA A 270 -22.97 3.20 0.33
C ALA A 270 -22.98 1.67 0.54
N GLY A 271 -22.30 0.91 -0.31
CA GLY A 271 -22.21 -0.55 -0.13
C GLY A 271 -23.28 -1.39 -0.84
N HIS A 272 -24.26 -0.79 -1.54
CA HIS A 272 -25.46 -1.48 -2.03
C HIS A 272 -25.40 -1.93 -3.51
N GLU A 273 -24.52 -1.35 -4.34
CA GLU A 273 -24.39 -1.69 -5.76
C GLU A 273 -22.91 -1.82 -6.19
N ASN A 274 -22.56 -2.84 -6.99
CA ASN A 274 -21.19 -3.07 -7.52
C ASN A 274 -20.87 -2.28 -8.80
N LYS A 275 -21.57 -1.16 -9.08
CA LYS A 275 -21.57 -0.48 -10.39
C LYS A 275 -20.31 0.33 -10.73
N ASN A 276 -19.31 0.37 -9.85
CA ASN A 276 -18.24 1.36 -9.92
C ASN A 276 -16.87 0.79 -10.34
N MET A 277 -16.79 -0.46 -10.82
CA MET A 277 -15.55 -0.99 -11.41
C MET A 277 -15.10 -0.23 -12.67
N GLU A 278 -16.00 0.53 -13.30
CA GLU A 278 -15.73 1.25 -14.56
C GLU A 278 -14.98 2.57 -14.36
N VAL A 279 -14.96 3.17 -13.16
CA VAL A 279 -14.34 4.48 -12.90
C VAL A 279 -13.20 4.36 -11.89
N PRO A 280 -11.93 4.39 -12.32
CA PRO A 280 -10.81 4.30 -11.40
C PRO A 280 -10.74 5.57 -10.54
N ILE A 281 -10.80 5.38 -9.21
CA ILE A 281 -10.80 6.46 -8.23
C ILE A 281 -9.42 7.12 -8.08
N LEU A 282 -8.35 6.37 -8.36
CA LEU A 282 -6.95 6.80 -8.41
C LEU A 282 -6.55 7.00 -9.87
N LYS A 283 -6.88 8.18 -10.45
CA LYS A 283 -6.74 8.44 -11.88
C LYS A 283 -5.28 8.45 -12.32
N GLY A 284 -4.39 9.04 -11.53
CA GLY A 284 -2.96 9.09 -11.86
C GLY A 284 -2.37 7.69 -12.07
N SER A 285 -2.59 6.79 -11.12
CA SER A 285 -2.18 5.40 -11.23
C SER A 285 -2.84 4.68 -12.40
N ALA A 286 -4.15 4.86 -12.63
CA ALA A 286 -4.85 4.21 -13.75
C ALA A 286 -4.35 4.68 -15.14
N ARG A 287 -4.04 5.97 -15.29
CA ARG A 287 -3.47 6.53 -16.53
C ARG A 287 -2.09 5.95 -16.80
N ILE A 288 -1.19 5.94 -15.82
CA ILE A 288 0.15 5.35 -15.98
C ILE A 288 0.06 3.86 -16.31
N SER A 289 -0.78 3.09 -15.61
CA SER A 289 -0.98 1.67 -15.91
C SER A 289 -1.50 1.45 -17.34
N SER A 290 -2.41 2.29 -17.83
CA SER A 290 -2.95 2.21 -19.20
C SER A 290 -1.88 2.58 -20.25
N ARG A 291 -1.10 3.63 -20.00
CA ARG A 291 0.03 4.04 -20.86
C ARG A 291 1.11 2.95 -20.94
N LEU A 292 1.45 2.34 -19.80
CA LEU A 292 2.39 1.20 -19.74
C LEU A 292 1.83 -0.05 -20.44
N ASN A 293 0.54 -0.33 -20.28
CA ASN A 293 -0.14 -1.43 -20.97
C ASN A 293 -0.15 -1.25 -22.49
N PHE A 294 -0.41 -0.04 -22.99
CA PHE A 294 -0.32 0.27 -24.42
C PHE A 294 1.07 -0.04 -24.96
N VAL A 295 2.11 0.39 -24.26
CA VAL A 295 3.52 0.21 -24.68
C VAL A 295 3.97 -1.24 -24.62
N CYS A 296 3.70 -1.95 -23.51
CA CYS A 296 4.19 -3.31 -23.32
C CYS A 296 3.15 -4.18 -22.58
N PRO A 297 2.10 -4.65 -23.27
CA PRO A 297 1.01 -5.40 -22.63
C PRO A 297 1.47 -6.73 -22.02
N GLN A 298 2.59 -7.29 -22.48
CA GLN A 298 3.19 -8.53 -21.96
C GLN A 298 3.69 -8.38 -20.52
N LEU A 299 4.25 -7.21 -20.17
CA LEU A 299 4.73 -6.91 -18.81
C LEU A 299 3.69 -6.15 -17.98
N PHE A 300 2.75 -5.49 -18.65
CA PHE A 300 1.69 -4.69 -18.04
C PHE A 300 0.33 -5.15 -18.53
N PRO A 301 -0.19 -6.26 -17.99
CA PRO A 301 -1.53 -6.72 -18.33
C PRO A 301 -2.58 -5.66 -18.00
N SER A 302 -3.69 -5.65 -18.76
CA SER A 302 -4.76 -4.69 -18.54
C SER A 302 -5.23 -4.72 -17.09
N SER A 303 -5.19 -3.58 -16.41
CA SER A 303 -5.85 -3.44 -15.11
C SER A 303 -7.35 -3.63 -15.29
N GLY A 304 -7.99 -4.33 -14.37
CA GLY A 304 -9.33 -4.90 -14.52
C GLY A 304 -10.48 -3.91 -14.66
N PHE A 305 -10.61 -3.29 -15.83
CA PHE A 305 -11.87 -2.75 -16.35
C PHE A 305 -12.77 -3.91 -16.81
N TRP A 306 -13.07 -4.84 -15.91
CA TRP A 306 -13.88 -6.01 -16.25
C TRP A 306 -15.36 -5.63 -16.10
N PRO A 307 -16.19 -5.79 -17.14
CA PRO A 307 -17.63 -5.73 -16.96
C PRO A 307 -18.03 -6.77 -15.92
N VAL A 308 -18.82 -6.37 -14.92
CA VAL A 308 -19.40 -7.33 -13.98
C VAL A 308 -20.36 -8.20 -14.78
N GLU A 309 -20.06 -9.50 -14.95
CA GLU A 309 -21.08 -10.43 -15.42
C GLU A 309 -22.24 -10.41 -14.40
N PRO A 310 -23.50 -10.19 -14.83
CA PRO A 310 -24.62 -10.20 -13.92
C PRO A 310 -24.69 -11.58 -13.26
N ALA A 311 -24.49 -11.61 -11.94
CA ALA A 311 -24.61 -12.83 -11.17
C ALA A 311 -25.94 -13.51 -11.52
N ASN A 312 -25.84 -14.77 -11.96
CA ASN A 312 -26.94 -15.62 -12.35
C ASN A 312 -28.18 -15.42 -11.45
N GLY A 313 -29.22 -14.79 -12.00
CA GLY A 313 -30.61 -15.17 -11.84
C GLY A 313 -31.16 -15.36 -10.42
N ILE A 314 -30.71 -14.62 -9.41
CA ILE A 314 -31.55 -14.42 -8.22
C ILE A 314 -32.38 -13.17 -8.51
N ASP A 315 -33.60 -13.43 -8.97
CA ASP A 315 -34.67 -12.47 -9.20
C ASP A 315 -35.02 -11.75 -7.88
N LEU A 316 -34.22 -10.75 -7.53
CA LEU A 316 -34.37 -9.87 -6.35
C LEU A 316 -35.63 -8.98 -6.46
N GLU A 317 -36.38 -9.03 -7.56
CA GLU A 317 -37.66 -8.34 -7.69
C GLU A 317 -38.82 -9.02 -6.93
N LYS A 318 -38.69 -10.30 -6.54
CA LYS A 318 -39.81 -11.03 -5.90
C LYS A 318 -39.95 -10.85 -4.38
N ASN A 319 -39.03 -10.14 -3.72
CA ASN A 319 -39.14 -9.82 -2.28
C ASN A 319 -39.50 -8.35 -2.00
N LYS A 320 -40.16 -7.66 -2.93
CA LYS A 320 -40.91 -6.42 -2.62
C LYS A 320 -42.27 -6.76 -1.98
N SER A 321 -42.25 -7.41 -0.82
CA SER A 321 -43.43 -7.51 0.04
C SER A 321 -43.04 -7.21 1.48
N THR A 322 -42.93 -5.93 1.79
CA THR A 322 -43.61 -5.29 2.93
C THR A 322 -43.29 -3.79 2.87
N SER A 323 -44.31 -3.00 3.15
CA SER A 323 -44.43 -1.57 2.89
C SER A 323 -43.38 -0.70 3.60
N PHE A 324 -42.37 -0.22 2.88
CA PHE A 324 -41.79 1.10 3.11
C PHE A 324 -42.27 2.02 1.98
N GLN A 325 -43.08 3.02 2.35
CA GLN A 325 -43.43 4.14 1.47
C GLN A 325 -42.16 4.66 0.81
N ALA A 326 -42.18 4.84 -0.52
CA ALA A 326 -41.02 5.16 -1.34
C ALA A 326 -40.26 6.39 -0.80
N CYS A 327 -39.19 6.12 -0.06
CA CYS A 327 -38.24 7.13 0.38
C CYS A 327 -37.26 7.39 -0.78
N GLU A 328 -37.00 8.65 -1.13
CA GLU A 328 -36.00 9.00 -2.15
C GLU A 328 -34.61 8.55 -1.68
N SER A 329 -34.16 7.39 -2.13
CA SER A 329 -32.83 6.85 -1.86
C SER A 329 -31.85 7.26 -2.95
N VAL A 330 -30.64 7.64 -2.54
CA VAL A 330 -29.56 8.09 -3.42
C VAL A 330 -28.38 7.14 -3.26
N THR A 331 -27.93 6.54 -4.35
CA THR A 331 -26.70 5.74 -4.35
C THR A 331 -25.50 6.63 -4.08
N ALA A 332 -24.65 6.24 -3.12
CA ALA A 332 -23.41 6.94 -2.82
C ALA A 332 -22.43 6.80 -4.00
N ALA A 333 -21.67 7.87 -4.27
CA ALA A 333 -20.57 7.86 -5.22
C ALA A 333 -19.36 8.56 -4.60
N ASN A 334 -18.15 8.16 -4.97
CA ASN A 334 -16.95 8.82 -4.49
C ASN A 334 -16.96 10.31 -4.90
N LEU A 335 -16.57 11.18 -3.97
CA LEU A 335 -16.65 12.64 -4.06
C LEU A 335 -18.05 13.24 -4.16
N LEU A 336 -19.12 12.43 -4.07
CA LEU A 336 -20.48 12.94 -3.95
C LEU A 336 -20.55 13.86 -2.74
N LYS A 337 -21.00 15.09 -2.97
CA LYS A 337 -21.01 16.13 -1.96
C LYS A 337 -22.45 16.54 -1.67
N PHE A 338 -22.75 16.73 -0.41
CA PHE A 338 -24.02 17.23 0.08
C PHE A 338 -23.77 18.54 0.79
N ARG A 339 -24.34 19.63 0.25
CA ARG A 339 -24.26 20.94 0.89
C ARG A 339 -25.36 21.02 1.94
N LEU A 340 -24.96 21.14 3.20
CA LEU A 340 -25.86 21.31 4.35
C LEU A 340 -26.14 22.79 4.62
N ARG A 341 -25.14 23.66 4.42
CA ARG A 341 -25.28 25.12 4.55
C ARG A 341 -24.58 25.88 3.41
N PRO A 342 -25.10 27.05 3.01
CA PRO A 342 -26.32 27.70 3.52
C PRO A 342 -27.61 26.98 3.07
N TYR A 343 -28.69 27.09 3.85
CA TYR A 343 -29.96 26.39 3.56
C TYR A 343 -30.57 26.74 2.20
N ALA A 344 -30.26 27.93 1.66
CA ALA A 344 -30.69 28.34 0.32
C ALA A 344 -30.07 27.49 -0.81
N GLN A 345 -29.02 26.73 -0.52
CA GLN A 345 -28.29 25.87 -1.45
C GLN A 345 -28.21 24.43 -0.91
N LEU A 346 -29.17 24.05 -0.05
CA LEU A 346 -29.28 22.69 0.49
C LEU A 346 -29.51 21.71 -0.66
N GLY A 347 -28.69 20.65 -0.74
CA GLY A 347 -28.88 19.62 -1.74
C GLY A 347 -27.61 18.87 -2.16
N LEU A 348 -27.81 17.97 -3.13
CA LEU A 348 -26.77 17.14 -3.72
C LEU A 348 -25.97 17.91 -4.77
N ASP A 349 -24.65 17.85 -4.65
CA ASP A 349 -23.68 18.36 -5.60
C ASP A 349 -22.89 17.18 -6.18
N ARG A 350 -23.08 16.96 -7.49
CA ARG A 350 -22.43 15.90 -8.27
C ARG A 350 -21.25 16.41 -9.09
N ALA A 351 -20.93 17.71 -9.06
CA ALA A 351 -19.90 18.31 -9.92
C ALA A 351 -18.49 17.79 -9.62
N SER A 352 -18.25 17.30 -8.40
CA SER A 352 -16.96 16.72 -7.98
C SER A 352 -16.84 15.23 -8.30
N ILE A 353 -17.91 14.57 -8.78
CA ILE A 353 -17.85 13.16 -9.16
C ILE A 353 -17.01 13.06 -10.44
N PRO A 354 -15.95 12.22 -10.45
CA PRO A 354 -15.14 12.00 -11.64
C PRO A 354 -15.99 11.55 -12.83
N SER A 355 -15.74 12.14 -14.01
CA SER A 355 -16.20 11.55 -15.27
C SER A 355 -15.46 10.25 -15.55
N LEU A 356 -16.15 9.32 -16.23
CA LEU A 356 -15.51 8.19 -16.89
C LEU A 356 -14.48 8.71 -17.90
N PHE A 357 -13.36 8.01 -18.00
CA PHE A 357 -12.46 8.14 -19.13
C PHE A 357 -12.16 6.73 -19.65
N SER A 358 -12.16 6.59 -20.96
CA SER A 358 -11.94 5.31 -21.62
C SER A 358 -10.45 5.02 -21.79
N TYR A 359 -10.10 3.75 -22.01
CA TYR A 359 -8.74 3.37 -22.35
C TYR A 359 -8.29 4.05 -23.65
N GLU A 360 -9.20 4.12 -24.62
CA GLU A 360 -9.00 4.75 -25.92
C GLU A 360 -8.64 6.24 -25.77
N GLU A 361 -9.36 6.97 -24.91
CA GLU A 361 -9.06 8.39 -24.63
C GLU A 361 -7.65 8.58 -24.05
N ILE A 362 -7.19 7.69 -23.17
CA ILE A 362 -5.83 7.77 -22.61
C ILE A 362 -4.78 7.50 -23.69
N VAL A 363 -5.03 6.54 -24.57
CA VAL A 363 -4.11 6.19 -25.66
C VAL A 363 -4.04 7.30 -26.69
N ASP A 364 -5.18 7.89 -27.08
CA ASP A 364 -5.23 9.00 -28.02
C ASP A 364 -4.50 10.24 -27.47
N GLU A 365 -4.66 10.53 -26.18
CA GLU A 365 -3.90 11.57 -25.49
C GLU A 365 -2.39 11.28 -25.50
N LEU A 366 -2.00 10.04 -25.18
CA LEU A 366 -0.59 9.62 -25.16
C LEU A 366 0.06 9.76 -26.55
N ILE A 367 -0.64 9.34 -27.61
CA ILE A 367 -0.13 9.45 -28.99
C ILE A 367 -0.07 10.92 -29.42
N SER A 368 -0.99 11.77 -28.96
CA SER A 368 -0.94 13.20 -29.20
C SER A 368 0.23 13.88 -28.48
N GLU A 369 0.58 13.43 -27.27
CA GLU A 369 1.73 13.92 -26.50
C GLU A 369 3.05 13.45 -27.12
N ILE A 370 3.16 12.16 -27.47
CA ILE A 370 4.38 11.51 -27.95
C ILE A 370 4.07 10.74 -29.25
N PRO A 371 4.05 11.38 -30.43
CA PRO A 371 3.68 10.72 -31.69
C PRO A 371 4.52 9.49 -32.04
N GLU A 372 5.80 9.51 -31.67
CA GLU A 372 6.78 8.43 -31.86
C GLU A 372 6.39 7.14 -31.13
N ILE A 373 5.56 7.23 -30.08
CA ILE A 373 5.21 6.07 -29.24
C ILE A 373 4.29 5.08 -29.95
N LYS A 374 3.64 5.51 -31.05
CA LYS A 374 2.71 4.69 -31.82
C LYS A 374 3.34 3.41 -32.37
N GLU A 375 4.62 3.46 -32.73
CA GLU A 375 5.35 2.30 -33.31
C GLU A 375 6.00 1.40 -32.24
N VAL A 376 6.09 1.88 -31.01
CA VAL A 376 6.81 1.20 -29.92
C VAL A 376 6.21 -0.18 -29.56
N PRO A 377 4.88 -0.37 -29.45
CA PRO A 377 4.32 -1.68 -29.12
C PRO A 377 4.72 -2.76 -30.15
N GLU A 378 4.72 -2.41 -31.44
CA GLU A 378 5.14 -3.31 -32.51
C GLU A 378 6.64 -3.65 -32.40
N GLN A 379 7.49 -2.67 -32.09
CA GLN A 379 8.93 -2.89 -31.89
C GLN A 379 9.19 -3.84 -30.71
N ILE A 380 8.52 -3.63 -29.58
CA ILE A 380 8.64 -4.46 -28.38
C ILE A 380 8.16 -5.89 -28.65
N SER A 381 7.06 -6.07 -29.37
CA SER A 381 6.49 -7.39 -29.66
C SER A 381 7.46 -8.32 -30.41
N LYS A 382 8.35 -7.77 -31.24
CA LYS A 382 9.38 -8.52 -31.98
C LYS A 382 10.40 -9.20 -31.06
N PHE A 383 10.60 -8.70 -29.84
CA PHE A 383 11.51 -9.34 -28.88
C PHE A 383 11.01 -10.69 -28.39
N TRP A 384 9.69 -10.88 -28.32
CA TRP A 384 9.09 -12.18 -27.98
C TRP A 384 9.02 -13.12 -29.19
N GLN A 385 8.78 -12.59 -30.40
CA GLN A 385 8.74 -13.38 -31.64
C GLN A 385 10.12 -13.94 -32.01
N SER A 386 11.17 -13.12 -31.95
CA SER A 386 12.56 -13.56 -32.22
C SER A 386 13.05 -14.67 -31.26
N SER A 387 12.52 -14.71 -30.03
CA SER A 387 12.80 -15.78 -29.07
C SER A 387 12.09 -17.10 -29.43
N VAL A 388 10.91 -17.03 -30.05
CA VAL A 388 10.15 -18.20 -30.52
C VAL A 388 10.74 -18.76 -31.82
N ASP A 389 11.14 -17.89 -32.76
CA ASP A 389 11.75 -18.31 -34.03
C ASP A 389 13.13 -18.97 -33.82
N GLN A 390 13.92 -18.50 -32.85
CA GLN A 390 15.16 -19.18 -32.45
C GLN A 390 14.89 -20.58 -31.84
N LYS A 391 13.81 -20.76 -31.06
CA LYS A 391 13.43 -22.07 -30.51
C LYS A 391 12.88 -23.02 -31.57
N ASN A 392 12.18 -22.52 -32.58
CA ASN A 392 11.64 -23.33 -33.69
C ASN A 392 12.70 -23.68 -34.76
N ALA A 393 13.72 -22.85 -34.96
CA ALA A 393 14.83 -23.13 -35.88
C ALA A 393 15.77 -24.27 -35.40
N LEU A 394 15.66 -24.68 -34.14
CA LEU A 394 16.43 -25.78 -33.53
C LEU A 394 15.69 -27.13 -33.55
N ALA A 395 14.49 -27.21 -34.13
CA ALA A 395 13.79 -28.47 -34.37
C ALA A 395 14.27 -29.09 -35.70
N PRO A 396 14.74 -30.36 -35.74
CA PRO A 396 15.34 -30.93 -36.95
C PRO A 396 14.25 -31.31 -37.97
N ALA A 397 14.07 -30.49 -38.99
CA ALA A 397 13.40 -30.88 -40.23
C ALA A 397 14.41 -31.63 -41.12
N GLY A 398 14.11 -32.88 -41.45
CA GLY A 398 15.01 -33.76 -42.20
C GLY A 398 15.13 -33.44 -43.69
N LYS A 399 16.37 -33.62 -44.22
CA LYS A 399 16.81 -33.81 -45.63
C LYS A 399 16.45 -32.66 -46.62
N HIS A 400 17.31 -32.13 -47.49
CA HIS A 400 18.33 -32.76 -48.34
C HIS A 400 19.28 -31.70 -48.97
N MET A 401 20.61 -31.87 -48.81
CA MET A 401 21.72 -31.62 -49.76
C MET A 401 21.89 -30.28 -50.52
N LEU A 402 23.07 -29.63 -50.34
CA LEU A 402 24.12 -29.48 -51.38
C LEU A 402 25.36 -28.75 -50.82
N MET A 403 26.53 -29.41 -50.95
CA MET A 403 27.85 -28.84 -50.68
C MET A 403 28.24 -27.88 -51.81
N VAL A 404 28.81 -26.73 -51.46
CA VAL A 404 29.74 -25.98 -52.31
C VAL A 404 30.90 -25.49 -51.45
N GLU A 405 32.10 -25.81 -51.90
CA GLU A 405 33.42 -25.56 -51.30
C GLU A 405 34.00 -24.18 -51.71
N GLU A 406 34.79 -23.63 -50.77
CA GLU A 406 36.00 -22.78 -50.92
C GLU A 406 35.85 -21.27 -51.28
N PRO A 407 36.87 -20.38 -51.06
CA PRO A 407 38.18 -20.55 -50.39
C PRO A 407 38.63 -19.42 -49.41
N TRP A 408 39.46 -19.80 -48.44
CA TRP A 408 40.66 -19.16 -47.86
C TRP A 408 40.95 -17.64 -48.06
N ILE A 409 41.24 -16.94 -46.95
CA ILE A 409 42.46 -16.13 -46.78
C ILE A 409 42.81 -16.06 -45.28
N SER A 410 44.02 -16.48 -44.96
CA SER A 410 44.73 -16.22 -43.70
C SER A 410 45.91 -15.29 -43.99
N LYS A 411 46.28 -14.45 -43.02
CA LYS A 411 47.66 -14.25 -42.56
C LYS A 411 47.76 -13.26 -41.40
N ASP A 412 48.14 -13.82 -40.26
CA ASP A 412 49.12 -13.38 -39.26
C ASP A 412 49.73 -11.98 -39.33
N SER A 413 49.81 -11.34 -38.16
CA SER A 413 51.11 -10.92 -37.59
C SER A 413 50.98 -10.59 -36.10
N CYS A 414 51.80 -11.25 -35.28
CA CYS A 414 51.95 -11.06 -33.84
C CYS A 414 52.98 -9.98 -33.46
N LEU A 415 52.92 -9.58 -32.18
CA LEU A 415 53.97 -9.07 -31.24
C LEU A 415 54.25 -7.55 -31.18
N PRO A 416 54.84 -7.02 -30.06
CA PRO A 416 55.02 -7.58 -28.70
C PRO A 416 54.70 -6.64 -27.51
N ASP A 417 54.68 -7.25 -26.32
CA ASP A 417 54.77 -6.66 -24.97
C ASP A 417 56.06 -5.84 -24.72
N ILE A 418 55.96 -4.78 -23.91
CA ILE A 418 57.11 -4.10 -23.26
C ILE A 418 56.80 -3.81 -21.78
N LEU A 419 57.81 -4.09 -20.96
CA LEU A 419 57.88 -4.10 -19.49
C LEU A 419 57.99 -2.72 -18.83
N ASP A 420 57.56 -2.68 -17.56
CA ASP A 420 57.93 -1.87 -16.39
C ASP A 420 58.81 -0.63 -16.54
N GLU A 421 58.40 0.46 -15.85
CA GLU A 421 59.31 1.32 -15.07
C GLU A 421 58.59 1.86 -13.80
N GLN A 422 59.24 1.66 -12.66
CA GLN A 422 58.94 2.27 -11.35
C GLN A 422 59.71 3.58 -11.19
N GLU A 423 59.12 4.61 -10.56
CA GLU A 423 59.68 5.41 -9.45
C GLU A 423 58.73 6.59 -9.10
N ASN A 424 58.15 6.64 -7.89
CA ASN A 424 58.60 7.28 -6.63
C ASN A 424 58.06 8.71 -6.42
N SER A 425 57.11 8.90 -5.49
CA SER A 425 57.14 9.99 -4.49
C SER A 425 56.04 9.84 -3.44
N ALA A 426 56.31 10.37 -2.24
CA ALA A 426 55.76 9.93 -0.98
C ALA A 426 54.66 10.85 -0.40
N LYS A 427 53.71 10.19 0.30
CA LYS A 427 52.93 10.61 1.49
C LYS A 427 52.00 11.83 1.40
N PHE A 428 50.69 11.54 1.47
CA PHE A 428 49.79 12.08 2.49
C PHE A 428 48.80 10.94 2.87
N GLN A 429 48.74 10.59 4.16
CA GLN A 429 47.85 9.54 4.69
C GLN A 429 46.45 10.11 4.91
N ASP A 430 45.46 9.53 4.25
CA ASP A 430 44.03 9.66 4.60
C ASP A 430 43.40 8.26 4.63
N ASP A 431 42.68 7.98 5.71
CA ASP A 431 42.26 6.64 6.15
C ASP A 431 40.90 6.23 5.55
N SER A 432 40.74 6.45 4.23
CA SER A 432 39.50 6.18 3.47
C SER A 432 39.56 4.91 2.60
N SER A 433 40.74 4.28 2.47
CA SER A 433 40.98 3.19 1.51
C SER A 433 40.53 1.79 1.95
N LEU A 434 40.14 1.60 3.22
CA LEU A 434 39.69 0.30 3.73
C LEU A 434 38.21 -0.02 3.45
N ARG A 435 37.42 0.92 2.88
CA ARG A 435 36.00 0.69 2.53
C ARG A 435 35.72 0.56 1.02
N GLU A 436 36.63 0.99 0.15
CA GLU A 436 36.46 0.89 -1.31
C GLU A 436 37.13 -0.35 -1.93
N SER A 437 38.05 -1.00 -1.22
CA SER A 437 38.84 -2.13 -1.74
C SER A 437 38.09 -3.46 -1.84
N VAL A 438 36.87 -3.55 -1.28
CA VAL A 438 36.04 -4.78 -1.33
C VAL A 438 35.34 -4.96 -2.69
N TRP A 439 35.21 -3.90 -3.49
CA TRP A 439 34.35 -3.89 -4.69
C TRP A 439 35.09 -4.13 -6.02
N ARG A 440 36.40 -4.41 -6.00
CA ARG A 440 37.26 -4.43 -7.21
C ARG A 440 37.66 -5.81 -7.74
N LYS A 441 36.75 -6.78 -7.75
CA LYS A 441 36.86 -7.91 -8.68
C LYS A 441 35.56 -8.05 -9.44
N ARG A 442 35.52 -7.48 -10.66
CA ARG A 442 34.47 -7.78 -11.64
C ARG A 442 34.62 -9.25 -12.04
N PRO A 443 33.74 -10.19 -11.64
CA PRO A 443 33.62 -11.42 -12.40
C PRO A 443 33.22 -11.06 -13.83
N LYS A 444 33.83 -11.69 -14.84
CA LYS A 444 33.33 -11.59 -16.22
C LYS A 444 31.87 -12.03 -16.18
N GLY A 445 30.94 -11.08 -16.34
CA GLY A 445 29.52 -11.36 -16.24
C GLY A 445 29.13 -12.39 -17.29
N ASN A 446 28.54 -13.51 -16.88
CA ASN A 446 27.93 -14.45 -17.81
C ASN A 446 26.81 -13.70 -18.56
N SER A 447 27.02 -13.42 -19.84
CA SER A 447 25.95 -12.97 -20.75
C SER A 447 25.01 -14.12 -21.15
N GLU A 448 25.39 -15.34 -20.79
CA GLU A 448 24.63 -16.55 -21.06
C GLU A 448 23.36 -16.61 -20.20
N THR A 449 22.27 -17.04 -20.83
CA THR A 449 20.99 -17.21 -20.15
C THR A 449 21.12 -18.40 -19.18
N PRO A 450 20.73 -18.27 -17.90
CA PRO A 450 20.81 -19.39 -16.97
C PRO A 450 19.96 -20.57 -17.44
N CYS A 451 20.45 -21.81 -17.24
CA CYS A 451 19.75 -23.03 -17.65
C CYS A 451 18.29 -23.10 -17.14
N CYS A 452 18.03 -22.56 -15.94
CA CYS A 452 16.69 -22.47 -15.35
C CYS A 452 15.74 -21.53 -16.11
N VAL A 453 16.27 -20.53 -16.81
CA VAL A 453 15.52 -19.57 -17.64
C VAL A 453 15.35 -20.09 -19.07
N GLU A 454 16.38 -20.70 -19.64
CA GLU A 454 16.31 -21.28 -21.00
C GLU A 454 15.21 -22.34 -21.12
N ASN A 455 15.07 -23.15 -20.08
CA ASN A 455 14.11 -24.24 -19.98
C ASN A 455 12.85 -23.88 -19.16
N ALA A 456 12.64 -22.58 -18.89
CA ALA A 456 11.48 -22.14 -18.11
C ALA A 456 10.17 -22.36 -18.88
N THR A 457 9.16 -22.86 -18.17
CA THR A 457 7.76 -22.79 -18.63
C THR A 457 7.09 -21.56 -18.03
N ARG A 458 6.03 -21.06 -18.68
CA ARG A 458 5.31 -19.88 -18.16
C ARG A 458 4.60 -20.16 -16.82
N GLU A 459 4.37 -21.42 -16.50
CA GLU A 459 3.79 -21.89 -15.21
C GLU A 459 4.83 -22.01 -14.08
N ASP A 460 6.10 -21.66 -14.34
CA ASP A 460 7.17 -21.86 -13.37
C ASP A 460 7.19 -20.80 -12.27
N MET A 461 7.05 -19.53 -12.65
CA MET A 461 7.02 -18.38 -11.75
C MET A 461 6.66 -17.10 -12.51
N GLU A 462 5.80 -16.27 -11.92
CA GLU A 462 5.61 -14.87 -12.29
C GLU A 462 5.78 -13.97 -11.06
N ILE A 463 6.50 -12.87 -11.21
CA ILE A 463 6.70 -11.84 -10.18
C ILE A 463 5.82 -10.66 -10.52
N THR A 464 4.83 -10.36 -9.69
CA THR A 464 3.96 -9.19 -9.85
C THR A 464 4.28 -8.14 -8.79
N PHE A 465 4.66 -6.96 -9.22
CA PHE A 465 4.94 -5.82 -8.35
C PHE A 465 3.64 -5.08 -8.04
N LEU A 466 3.04 -5.36 -6.89
CA LEU A 466 1.77 -4.74 -6.50
C LEU A 466 1.97 -3.29 -6.03
N GLY A 467 3.13 -2.96 -5.48
CA GLY A 467 3.50 -1.58 -5.19
C GLY A 467 5.02 -1.41 -5.11
N THR A 468 5.48 -0.24 -5.53
CA THR A 468 6.91 0.02 -5.83
C THR A 468 7.47 1.28 -5.18
N GLY A 469 6.71 1.94 -4.31
CA GLY A 469 7.10 3.17 -3.63
C GLY A 469 7.51 2.98 -2.18
N SER A 470 8.25 3.96 -1.67
CA SER A 470 8.72 4.03 -0.28
C SER A 470 7.91 4.97 0.61
N SER A 471 7.77 4.59 1.88
CA SER A 471 7.28 5.37 3.03
C SER A 471 5.81 5.74 3.05
N GLN A 472 5.30 6.41 2.04
CA GLN A 472 3.88 6.78 1.92
C GLN A 472 3.35 6.27 0.58
N PRO A 473 2.04 6.20 0.35
CA PRO A 473 1.48 6.05 -0.99
C PRO A 473 1.47 7.40 -1.72
N SER A 474 1.80 7.39 -3.02
CA SER A 474 1.73 8.56 -3.89
C SER A 474 0.60 8.43 -4.91
N LYS A 475 0.38 9.49 -5.67
CA LYS A 475 -0.50 9.48 -6.84
C LYS A 475 -0.18 8.33 -7.81
N TYR A 476 1.11 8.07 -8.04
CA TYR A 476 1.58 7.17 -9.10
C TYR A 476 1.97 5.78 -8.60
N ARG A 477 2.61 5.68 -7.42
CA ARG A 477 3.11 4.42 -6.83
C ARG A 477 2.47 4.14 -5.48
N ASN A 478 2.06 2.90 -5.27
CA ASN A 478 1.67 2.37 -3.96
C ASN A 478 2.89 1.96 -3.14
N VAL A 479 2.70 1.72 -1.84
CA VAL A 479 3.74 1.17 -0.95
C VAL A 479 4.06 -0.29 -1.26
N SER A 480 5.19 -0.80 -0.75
CA SER A 480 5.78 -2.06 -1.20
C SER A 480 4.92 -3.30 -0.97
N SER A 481 4.75 -4.07 -2.04
CA SER A 481 4.29 -5.46 -2.00
C SER A 481 4.61 -6.16 -3.31
N ILE A 482 5.06 -7.41 -3.23
CA ILE A 482 5.43 -8.24 -4.38
C ILE A 482 4.72 -9.57 -4.25
N TYR A 483 3.95 -9.96 -5.27
CA TYR A 483 3.30 -11.25 -5.35
C TYR A 483 4.09 -12.21 -6.24
N ILE A 484 4.58 -13.30 -5.66
CA ILE A 484 5.21 -14.40 -6.38
C ILE A 484 4.12 -15.43 -6.69
N ASN A 485 3.75 -15.52 -7.95
CA ASN A 485 2.77 -16.48 -8.45
C ASN A 485 3.49 -17.75 -8.92
N LEU A 486 3.21 -18.89 -8.27
CA LEU A 486 3.69 -20.22 -8.65
C LEU A 486 2.57 -21.06 -9.30
N PHE A 487 1.52 -20.38 -9.76
CA PHE A 487 0.37 -20.92 -10.48
C PHE A 487 -0.33 -22.02 -9.68
N ALA A 488 -0.38 -23.24 -10.22
CA ALA A 488 -1.02 -24.38 -9.55
C ALA A 488 -0.40 -24.72 -8.18
N ARG A 489 0.84 -24.28 -7.91
CA ARG A 489 1.52 -24.50 -6.62
C ARG A 489 1.16 -23.45 -5.55
N GLY A 490 0.38 -22.44 -5.91
CA GLY A 490 -0.07 -21.36 -5.04
C GLY A 490 0.75 -20.08 -5.21
N GLY A 491 0.61 -19.16 -4.26
CA GLY A 491 1.30 -17.86 -4.30
C GLY A 491 1.94 -17.47 -2.97
N MET A 492 2.85 -16.50 -3.03
CA MET A 492 3.50 -15.91 -1.87
C MET A 492 3.51 -14.39 -1.97
N LEU A 493 3.41 -13.70 -0.84
CA LEU A 493 3.62 -12.24 -0.77
C LEU A 493 4.95 -11.96 -0.08
N LEU A 494 5.74 -11.07 -0.68
CA LEU A 494 6.92 -10.45 -0.07
C LEU A 494 6.57 -8.99 0.22
N ASP A 495 6.49 -8.67 1.51
CA ASP A 495 5.85 -7.46 2.04
C ASP A 495 4.39 -7.28 1.61
N CYS A 496 3.64 -6.56 2.43
CA CYS A 496 2.21 -6.36 2.30
C CYS A 496 1.81 -4.98 2.86
N GLY A 497 2.32 -3.92 2.23
CA GLY A 497 1.95 -2.55 2.56
C GLY A 497 0.46 -2.24 2.35
N GLU A 498 0.01 -1.09 2.85
CA GLU A 498 -1.35 -0.59 2.67
C GLU A 498 -1.79 -0.62 1.20
N GLY A 499 -3.02 -1.07 0.92
CA GLY A 499 -3.60 -1.12 -0.43
C GLY A 499 -3.20 -2.34 -1.26
N THR A 500 -2.43 -3.28 -0.72
CA THR A 500 -2.02 -4.52 -1.42
C THR A 500 -3.22 -5.29 -1.98
N LEU A 501 -4.31 -5.41 -1.20
CA LEU A 501 -5.52 -6.09 -1.65
C LEU A 501 -6.20 -5.34 -2.82
N GLY A 502 -6.23 -4.01 -2.78
CA GLY A 502 -6.74 -3.20 -3.89
C GLY A 502 -5.93 -3.40 -5.17
N GLN A 503 -4.60 -3.43 -5.05
CA GLN A 503 -3.70 -3.68 -6.18
C GLN A 503 -3.86 -5.10 -6.76
N LEU A 504 -4.10 -6.13 -5.93
CA LEU A 504 -4.46 -7.46 -6.39
C LEU A 504 -5.76 -7.44 -7.22
N LYS A 505 -6.79 -6.76 -6.74
CA LYS A 505 -8.08 -6.61 -7.45
C LYS A 505 -7.94 -5.87 -8.77
N ARG A 506 -7.10 -4.82 -8.80
CA ARG A 506 -6.75 -4.11 -10.04
C ARG A 506 -6.03 -5.01 -11.04
N ARG A 507 -5.15 -5.91 -10.58
CA ARG A 507 -4.38 -6.78 -11.46
C ARG A 507 -5.13 -8.01 -11.96
N PHE A 508 -5.91 -8.65 -11.09
CA PHE A 508 -6.53 -9.95 -11.35
C PHE A 508 -8.07 -9.91 -11.44
N GLY A 509 -8.67 -8.73 -11.28
CA GLY A 509 -10.11 -8.61 -11.04
C GLY A 509 -10.49 -9.09 -9.64
N VAL A 510 -11.76 -8.91 -9.26
CA VAL A 510 -12.25 -9.31 -7.92
C VAL A 510 -12.11 -10.81 -7.72
N SER A 511 -12.62 -11.62 -8.64
CA SER A 511 -12.56 -13.08 -8.55
C SER A 511 -11.13 -13.61 -8.60
N GLY A 512 -10.29 -13.09 -9.49
CA GLY A 512 -8.89 -13.52 -9.57
C GLY A 512 -8.07 -13.13 -8.33
N ALA A 513 -8.35 -11.97 -7.73
CA ALA A 513 -7.74 -11.58 -6.46
C ALA A 513 -8.19 -12.48 -5.30
N ASP A 514 -9.48 -12.81 -5.23
CA ASP A 514 -10.00 -13.74 -4.22
C ASP A 514 -9.38 -15.14 -4.38
N GLU A 515 -9.19 -15.63 -5.60
CA GLU A 515 -8.43 -16.86 -5.86
C GLU A 515 -6.96 -16.74 -5.46
N ALA A 516 -6.31 -15.63 -5.79
CA ALA A 516 -4.91 -15.39 -5.40
C ALA A 516 -4.74 -15.42 -3.88
N VAL A 517 -5.66 -14.79 -3.13
CA VAL A 517 -5.68 -14.74 -1.66
C VAL A 517 -5.96 -16.12 -1.05
N LYS A 518 -6.93 -16.88 -1.59
CA LYS A 518 -7.22 -18.26 -1.13
C LYS A 518 -6.01 -19.18 -1.31
N ASN A 519 -5.30 -19.05 -2.44
CA ASN A 519 -4.17 -19.89 -2.81
C ASN A 519 -2.81 -19.42 -2.24
N LEU A 520 -2.81 -18.41 -1.36
CA LEU A 520 -1.59 -18.02 -0.64
C LEU A 520 -1.10 -19.19 0.23
N ARG A 521 0.20 -19.47 0.12
CA ARG A 521 0.92 -20.45 0.94
C ARG A 521 1.71 -19.79 2.06
N CYS A 522 2.26 -18.61 1.81
CA CYS A 522 3.09 -17.89 2.77
C CYS A 522 3.03 -16.38 2.51
N ILE A 523 3.09 -15.59 3.58
CA ILE A 523 3.41 -14.16 3.52
C ILE A 523 4.70 -13.94 4.29
N TRP A 524 5.69 -13.30 3.67
CA TRP A 524 6.97 -12.97 4.29
C TRP A 524 7.11 -11.45 4.40
N ILE A 525 7.45 -10.95 5.58
CA ILE A 525 7.60 -9.52 5.88
C ILE A 525 9.05 -9.23 6.25
N SER A 526 9.66 -8.26 5.57
CA SER A 526 11.06 -7.88 5.72
C SER A 526 11.38 -7.25 7.07
N HIS A 527 10.56 -6.29 7.51
CA HIS A 527 10.76 -5.51 8.73
C HIS A 527 9.47 -4.80 9.18
N ILE A 528 9.54 -3.99 10.25
CA ILE A 528 8.37 -3.43 10.95
C ILE A 528 7.94 -2.04 10.48
N HIS A 529 8.51 -1.47 9.41
CA HIS A 529 8.01 -0.19 8.93
C HIS A 529 6.65 -0.34 8.25
N ALA A 530 5.78 0.66 8.46
CA ALA A 530 4.37 0.58 8.15
C ALA A 530 4.08 0.32 6.65
N ASP A 531 4.92 0.84 5.77
CA ASP A 531 4.86 0.69 4.31
C ASP A 531 5.10 -0.75 3.82
N HIS A 532 5.50 -1.68 4.69
CA HIS A 532 5.75 -3.08 4.35
C HIS A 532 4.75 -4.08 4.93
N HIS A 533 3.87 -3.69 5.86
CA HIS A 533 3.02 -4.69 6.54
C HIS A 533 1.60 -4.22 6.92
N THR A 534 1.25 -2.96 6.72
CA THR A 534 -0.05 -2.43 7.20
C THR A 534 -1.26 -2.98 6.46
N GLY A 535 -1.10 -3.49 5.24
CA GLY A 535 -2.16 -4.18 4.49
C GLY A 535 -2.35 -5.66 4.86
N LEU A 536 -1.45 -6.23 5.68
CA LEU A 536 -1.43 -7.65 6.01
C LEU A 536 -2.72 -8.11 6.72
N ALA A 537 -3.21 -7.33 7.69
CA ALA A 537 -4.40 -7.69 8.45
C ALA A 537 -5.64 -7.84 7.55
N ARG A 538 -5.78 -6.97 6.54
CA ARG A 538 -6.90 -7.01 5.60
C ARG A 538 -6.85 -8.23 4.68
N VAL A 539 -5.66 -8.60 4.19
CA VAL A 539 -5.47 -9.81 3.37
C VAL A 539 -5.79 -11.08 4.18
N LEU A 540 -5.31 -11.16 5.42
CA LEU A 540 -5.58 -12.28 6.32
C LEU A 540 -7.07 -12.41 6.68
N ALA A 541 -7.72 -11.30 7.05
CA ALA A 541 -9.15 -11.28 7.35
C ALA A 541 -10.01 -11.68 6.14
N LEU A 542 -9.63 -11.23 4.93
CA LEU A 542 -10.29 -11.67 3.70
C LEU A 542 -10.10 -13.18 3.47
N ARG A 543 -8.88 -13.70 3.60
CA ARG A 543 -8.60 -15.13 3.41
C ARG A 543 -9.43 -15.98 4.38
N SER A 544 -9.44 -15.63 5.67
CA SER A 544 -10.26 -16.31 6.68
C SER A 544 -11.75 -16.30 6.29
N LYS A 545 -12.27 -15.15 5.84
CA LYS A 545 -13.65 -15.04 5.36
C LYS A 545 -13.93 -15.92 4.13
N LEU A 546 -13.02 -15.95 3.15
CA LEU A 546 -13.18 -16.72 1.91
C LEU A 546 -13.11 -18.24 2.13
N LEU A 547 -12.36 -18.68 3.14
CA LEU A 547 -12.18 -20.10 3.47
C LEU A 547 -13.05 -20.56 4.65
N ASN A 548 -13.94 -19.70 5.15
CA ASN A 548 -14.82 -20.02 6.26
C ASN A 548 -15.70 -21.25 5.92
N GLY A 549 -15.68 -22.27 6.79
CA GLY A 549 -16.39 -23.53 6.60
C GLY A 549 -15.72 -24.52 5.64
N VAL A 550 -14.62 -24.14 4.98
CA VAL A 550 -13.79 -25.04 4.16
C VAL A 550 -12.64 -25.56 5.03
N PRO A 551 -12.34 -26.87 5.06
CA PRO A 551 -11.14 -27.34 5.76
C PRO A 551 -9.86 -26.80 5.13
N HIS A 552 -9.06 -26.08 5.90
CA HIS A 552 -7.78 -25.52 5.47
C HIS A 552 -6.82 -25.40 6.65
N LYS A 553 -5.55 -25.12 6.36
CA LYS A 553 -4.53 -24.77 7.36
C LYS A 553 -4.42 -23.25 7.50
N PRO A 554 -4.09 -22.76 8.71
CA PRO A 554 -3.75 -21.36 8.92
C PRO A 554 -2.61 -20.91 8.00
N LEU A 555 -2.70 -19.68 7.50
CA LEU A 555 -1.67 -19.14 6.62
C LEU A 555 -0.36 -18.91 7.38
N LEU A 556 0.76 -19.39 6.84
CA LEU A 556 2.07 -19.12 7.42
C LEU A 556 2.49 -17.67 7.17
N VAL A 557 2.75 -16.93 8.24
CA VAL A 557 3.28 -15.56 8.21
C VAL A 557 4.67 -15.56 8.81
N ILE A 558 5.68 -15.28 7.98
CA ILE A 558 7.08 -15.17 8.40
C ILE A 558 7.42 -13.69 8.53
N GLY A 559 7.88 -13.25 9.71
CA GLY A 559 8.17 -11.83 9.90
C GLY A 559 8.99 -11.51 11.15
N PRO A 560 9.38 -10.24 11.35
CA PRO A 560 10.09 -9.81 12.55
C PRO A 560 9.18 -9.95 13.78
N LYS A 561 9.75 -10.26 14.96
CA LYS A 561 8.96 -10.54 16.18
C LYS A 561 8.01 -9.40 16.59
N GLN A 562 8.35 -8.16 16.27
CA GLN A 562 7.52 -6.99 16.54
C GLN A 562 6.17 -7.06 15.81
N LEU A 563 6.13 -7.65 14.61
CA LEU A 563 4.92 -7.78 13.80
C LEU A 563 3.84 -8.60 14.50
N LEU A 564 4.24 -9.64 15.24
CA LEU A 564 3.29 -10.48 15.98
C LEU A 564 2.45 -9.68 16.98
N ARG A 565 2.99 -8.61 17.58
CA ARG A 565 2.20 -7.75 18.49
C ARG A 565 1.09 -7.02 17.74
N PHE A 566 1.39 -6.54 16.55
CA PHE A 566 0.43 -5.88 15.67
C PHE A 566 -0.65 -6.84 15.19
N LEU A 567 -0.25 -8.04 14.74
CA LEU A 567 -1.19 -9.07 14.30
C LEU A 567 -2.06 -9.58 15.45
N ASN A 568 -1.51 -9.81 16.64
CA ASN A 568 -2.29 -10.24 17.79
C ASN A 568 -3.35 -9.22 18.19
N ALA A 569 -3.07 -7.91 18.06
CA ALA A 569 -4.08 -6.89 18.30
C ALA A 569 -5.22 -6.97 17.27
N TYR A 570 -4.92 -7.18 15.99
CA TYR A 570 -5.98 -7.45 15.00
C TYR A 570 -6.69 -8.77 15.24
N SER A 571 -6.00 -9.82 15.69
CA SER A 571 -6.62 -11.11 16.05
C SER A 571 -7.61 -11.01 17.21
N THR A 572 -7.52 -9.97 18.04
CA THR A 572 -8.57 -9.69 19.04
C THR A 572 -9.83 -9.08 18.43
N LEU A 573 -9.72 -8.42 17.27
CA LEU A 573 -10.80 -7.70 16.58
C LEU A 573 -11.49 -8.54 15.50
N GLU A 574 -10.74 -9.41 14.83
CA GLU A 574 -11.22 -10.28 13.75
C GLU A 574 -10.35 -11.52 13.60
N ASP A 575 -10.90 -12.57 12.98
CA ASP A 575 -10.16 -13.80 12.74
C ASP A 575 -9.19 -13.63 11.56
N LEU A 576 -7.91 -13.83 11.83
CA LEU A 576 -6.85 -13.72 10.83
C LEU A 576 -6.41 -15.08 10.26
N ASP A 577 -6.85 -16.21 10.84
CA ASP A 577 -6.46 -17.58 10.45
C ASP A 577 -4.98 -17.69 10.03
N MET A 578 -4.07 -17.41 10.98
CA MET A 578 -2.64 -17.34 10.71
C MET A 578 -1.80 -18.11 11.73
N GLN A 579 -0.64 -18.58 11.27
CA GLN A 579 0.43 -19.11 12.11
C GLN A 579 1.69 -18.28 11.89
N PHE A 580 2.27 -17.76 12.97
CA PHE A 580 3.41 -16.85 12.89
C PHE A 580 4.75 -17.56 13.08
N LEU A 581 5.74 -17.23 12.26
CA LEU A 581 7.12 -17.69 12.39
C LEU A 581 8.09 -16.50 12.39
N ASP A 582 8.97 -16.43 13.38
CA ASP A 582 9.96 -15.35 13.49
C ASP A 582 11.06 -15.51 12.42
N CYS A 583 11.40 -14.45 11.68
CA CYS A 583 12.47 -14.46 10.68
C CYS A 583 13.80 -15.04 11.23
N ARG A 584 14.10 -14.85 12.52
CA ARG A 584 15.31 -15.40 13.18
C ARG A 584 15.33 -16.92 13.25
N GLN A 585 14.17 -17.58 13.17
CA GLN A 585 14.05 -19.04 13.09
C GLN A 585 14.17 -19.56 11.65
N THR A 586 14.16 -18.65 10.67
CA THR A 586 14.34 -18.95 9.24
C THR A 586 15.71 -18.51 8.73
N LEU A 587 16.70 -18.28 9.59
CA LEU A 587 18.07 -18.02 9.14
C LEU A 587 18.64 -19.25 8.44
N LYS A 588 19.56 -19.05 7.51
CA LYS A 588 20.14 -20.14 6.69
C LYS A 588 20.54 -21.40 7.49
N PRO A 589 21.32 -21.32 8.59
CA PRO A 589 21.67 -22.51 9.36
C PRO A 589 20.46 -23.20 10.01
N SER A 590 19.47 -22.43 10.46
CA SER A 590 18.25 -22.97 11.08
C SER A 590 17.38 -23.73 10.08
N VAL A 591 17.32 -23.25 8.84
CA VAL A 591 16.57 -23.91 7.77
C VAL A 591 17.32 -25.12 7.23
N GLU A 592 18.65 -25.06 7.13
CA GLU A 592 19.47 -26.22 6.76
C GLU A 592 19.39 -27.33 7.81
N GLU A 593 19.42 -27.00 9.11
CA GLU A 593 19.15 -27.95 10.21
C GLU A 593 17.75 -28.56 10.10
N LEU A 594 16.76 -27.74 9.74
CA LEU A 594 15.37 -28.18 9.57
C LEU A 594 15.24 -29.17 8.41
N LEU A 595 15.89 -28.91 7.27
CA LEU A 595 15.78 -29.70 6.04
C LEU A 595 16.73 -30.90 5.96
N GLY A 596 17.78 -30.95 6.78
CA GLY A 596 18.73 -32.06 6.81
C GLY A 596 18.16 -33.34 7.45
N ASP A 597 18.46 -34.50 6.85
CA ASP A 597 18.04 -35.83 7.35
C ASP A 597 18.84 -36.33 8.56
N ASN A 598 19.90 -35.63 8.97
CA ASN A 598 20.75 -36.01 10.11
C ASN A 598 20.59 -35.04 11.27
N ALA A 599 19.62 -35.32 12.14
CA ALA A 599 19.61 -34.82 13.51
C ALA A 599 20.74 -35.53 14.31
N THR A 600 22.00 -35.23 14.01
CA THR A 600 23.11 -35.56 14.91
C THR A 600 23.18 -34.51 16.01
N GLU A 601 23.22 -34.98 17.25
CA GLU A 601 23.26 -34.21 18.48
C GLU A 601 24.29 -33.07 18.46
N SER A 602 23.78 -31.88 18.80
CA SER A 602 24.44 -30.77 19.50
C SER A 602 25.92 -30.50 19.23
N ALA A 603 26.19 -29.42 18.52
CA ALA A 603 27.27 -28.51 18.87
C ALA A 603 26.72 -27.09 18.91
N THR A 604 26.36 -26.61 20.11
CA THR A 604 26.27 -25.19 20.44
C THR A 604 27.60 -24.50 20.13
N THR A 605 27.79 -24.08 18.88
CA THR A 605 28.77 -23.07 18.54
C THR A 605 28.08 -21.73 18.72
N GLN A 606 28.46 -21.01 19.78
CA GLN A 606 28.15 -19.60 19.91
C GLN A 606 28.79 -18.88 18.73
N LEU A 607 27.99 -18.60 17.70
CA LEU A 607 28.41 -17.87 16.53
C LEU A 607 28.52 -16.39 16.92
N GLU A 608 29.71 -15.97 17.38
CA GLU A 608 30.09 -14.56 17.43
C GLU A 608 30.20 -14.03 16.00
N ASN A 609 29.06 -13.69 15.41
CA ASN A 609 29.01 -12.96 14.15
C ASN A 609 29.46 -11.51 14.41
N THR A 610 30.74 -11.23 14.20
CA THR A 610 31.30 -9.89 14.00
C THR A 610 30.87 -9.34 12.62
N MET A 611 29.55 -9.29 12.38
CA MET A 611 28.93 -8.77 11.14
C MET A 611 28.73 -7.25 11.16
N PHE A 612 29.05 -6.58 12.27
CA PHE A 612 28.89 -5.14 12.43
C PHE A 612 30.19 -4.50 12.92
N ALA A 613 30.45 -3.26 12.52
CA ALA A 613 31.59 -2.51 13.00
C ALA A 613 31.56 -2.44 14.55
N PRO A 614 32.71 -2.60 15.23
CA PRO A 614 32.79 -2.51 16.70
C PRO A 614 32.13 -1.23 17.20
N GLY A 615 31.16 -1.34 18.11
CA GLY A 615 30.41 -0.21 18.66
C GLY A 615 29.11 0.15 17.94
N SER A 616 28.67 -0.63 16.95
CA SER A 616 27.35 -0.42 16.34
C SER A 616 26.23 -0.80 17.33
N ARG A 617 25.12 -0.05 17.29
CA ARG A 617 23.93 -0.31 18.12
C ARG A 617 23.33 -1.71 17.88
N MET A 618 23.65 -2.36 16.75
CA MET A 618 23.19 -3.71 16.37
C MET A 618 23.99 -4.85 17.02
N GLU A 619 25.20 -4.58 17.50
CA GLU A 619 26.08 -5.59 18.15
C GLU A 619 25.46 -6.16 19.45
N ASN A 620 24.64 -5.35 20.13
CA ASN A 620 24.00 -5.73 21.40
C ASN A 620 22.68 -6.51 21.25
N TYR A 621 22.06 -6.56 20.06
CA TYR A 621 20.76 -7.22 19.85
C TYR A 621 20.87 -8.71 19.54
N ASN A 622 21.96 -9.14 18.91
CA ASN A 622 22.24 -10.57 18.67
C ASN A 622 22.56 -11.35 19.97
N LYS A 623 22.75 -10.66 21.10
CA LYS A 623 23.06 -11.26 22.41
C LYS A 623 21.84 -11.68 23.23
N LYS A 624 20.60 -11.45 22.76
CA LYS A 624 19.39 -11.88 23.47
C LYS A 624 19.01 -13.32 23.09
N PRO A 625 18.65 -14.20 24.05
CA PRO A 625 18.32 -15.59 23.78
C PRO A 625 17.15 -15.68 22.77
N SER A 626 17.29 -16.61 21.82
CA SER A 626 16.24 -16.97 20.86
C SER A 626 14.98 -17.42 21.61
N SER A 627 13.81 -17.02 21.14
CA SER A 627 12.53 -17.58 21.61
C SER A 627 12.50 -19.10 21.39
N PRO A 628 11.67 -19.84 22.15
CA PRO A 628 11.46 -21.27 21.92
C PRO A 628 11.20 -21.54 20.43
N LYS A 629 11.86 -22.55 19.85
CA LYS A 629 11.61 -22.99 18.47
C LYS A 629 10.14 -23.44 18.37
N ASP A 630 9.33 -22.79 17.53
CA ASP A 630 7.94 -23.20 17.30
C ASP A 630 7.95 -24.40 16.34
N THR A 631 7.89 -25.60 16.90
CA THR A 631 7.98 -26.86 16.15
C THR A 631 6.83 -27.04 15.16
N THR A 632 5.65 -26.48 15.45
CA THR A 632 4.48 -26.60 14.58
C THR A 632 4.62 -25.68 13.37
N ALA A 633 5.05 -24.43 13.59
CA ALA A 633 5.25 -23.46 12.51
C ALA A 633 6.41 -23.89 11.57
N LEU A 634 7.46 -24.48 12.13
CA LEU A 634 8.57 -25.05 11.35
C LEU A 634 8.16 -26.28 10.53
N ALA A 635 7.27 -27.13 11.06
CA ALA A 635 6.70 -28.23 10.29
C ALA A 635 5.83 -27.73 9.12
N ASN A 636 5.01 -26.70 9.37
CA ASN A 636 4.22 -26.04 8.32
C ASN A 636 5.13 -25.40 7.25
N LEU A 637 6.26 -24.79 7.64
CA LEU A 637 7.24 -24.28 6.67
C LEU A 637 7.77 -25.37 5.74
N LYS A 638 8.10 -26.57 6.26
CA LYS A 638 8.55 -27.70 5.42
C LYS A 638 7.51 -28.08 4.37
N GLU A 639 6.24 -28.12 4.78
CA GLU A 639 5.12 -28.45 3.90
C GLU A 639 4.90 -27.37 2.84
N VAL A 640 4.88 -26.09 3.25
CA VAL A 640 4.81 -24.94 2.33
C VAL A 640 5.91 -24.99 1.29
N LEU A 641 7.16 -25.29 1.68
CA LEU A 641 8.28 -25.45 0.74
C LEU A 641 8.03 -26.60 -0.24
N HIS A 642 7.58 -27.75 0.26
CA HIS A 642 7.28 -28.92 -0.56
C HIS A 642 6.17 -28.63 -1.58
N GLU A 643 5.02 -28.12 -1.14
CA GLU A 643 3.86 -27.81 -1.98
C GLU A 643 4.14 -26.69 -3.01
N SER A 644 4.93 -25.69 -2.62
CA SER A 644 5.33 -24.58 -3.50
C SER A 644 6.40 -25.01 -4.52
N GLY A 645 6.97 -26.21 -4.38
CA GLY A 645 8.10 -26.68 -5.20
C GLY A 645 9.38 -25.88 -4.95
N LEU A 646 9.56 -25.37 -3.73
CA LEU A 646 10.76 -24.69 -3.27
C LEU A 646 11.69 -25.69 -2.58
N GLU A 647 12.98 -25.55 -2.85
CA GLU A 647 14.04 -26.27 -2.15
C GLU A 647 14.28 -25.61 -0.79
N ILE A 648 14.38 -24.28 -0.77
CA ILE A 648 14.69 -23.54 0.45
C ILE A 648 14.09 -22.12 0.41
N LEU A 649 13.68 -21.66 1.60
CA LEU A 649 13.38 -20.28 1.95
C LEU A 649 14.16 -19.93 3.21
N TYR A 650 14.97 -18.88 3.18
CA TYR A 650 15.63 -18.39 4.38
C TYR A 650 15.75 -16.87 4.41
N SER A 651 15.70 -16.31 5.62
CA SER A 651 15.89 -14.89 5.90
C SER A 651 17.37 -14.54 6.05
N VAL A 652 17.74 -13.37 5.55
CA VAL A 652 19.10 -12.82 5.57
C VAL A 652 19.07 -11.55 6.41
N PRO A 653 19.85 -11.44 7.51
CA PRO A 653 19.92 -10.19 8.25
C PRO A 653 20.51 -9.06 7.38
N VAL A 654 19.86 -7.90 7.37
CA VAL A 654 20.30 -6.74 6.58
C VAL A 654 20.44 -5.49 7.44
N VAL A 655 21.06 -4.44 6.89
CA VAL A 655 21.37 -3.19 7.62
C VAL A 655 20.29 -2.15 7.36
N HIS A 656 19.33 -2.00 8.29
CA HIS A 656 18.26 -1.00 8.19
C HIS A 656 17.72 -0.55 9.55
N CYS A 657 16.69 -1.23 10.05
CA CYS A 657 16.16 -1.11 11.42
C CYS A 657 16.46 -2.39 12.22
N ALA A 658 16.12 -2.40 13.50
CA ALA A 658 16.28 -3.61 14.31
C ALA A 658 15.35 -4.72 13.82
N GLN A 659 15.89 -5.93 13.60
CA GLN A 659 15.18 -7.07 13.01
C GLN A 659 14.68 -6.77 11.58
N ALA A 660 15.57 -6.23 10.74
CA ALA A 660 15.35 -6.14 9.29
C ALA A 660 16.02 -7.30 8.57
N PHE A 661 15.34 -7.84 7.56
CA PHE A 661 15.79 -8.99 6.79
C PHE A 661 15.54 -8.80 5.30
N GLY A 662 16.37 -9.46 4.48
CA GLY A 662 16.04 -9.88 3.12
C GLY A 662 15.66 -11.37 3.10
N VAL A 663 15.25 -11.91 1.95
CA VAL A 663 14.87 -13.31 1.79
C VAL A 663 15.46 -13.93 0.54
N VAL A 664 15.83 -15.21 0.64
CA VAL A 664 16.22 -16.05 -0.49
C VAL A 664 15.17 -17.13 -0.71
N LEU A 665 14.70 -17.24 -1.95
CA LEU A 665 13.84 -18.31 -2.44
C LEU A 665 14.59 -19.10 -3.51
N ARG A 666 14.65 -20.42 -3.38
CA ARG A 666 15.22 -21.30 -4.41
C ARG A 666 14.23 -22.39 -4.75
N ALA A 667 13.92 -22.54 -6.04
CA ALA A 667 13.09 -23.64 -6.52
C ALA A 667 13.85 -24.97 -6.50
N LYS A 668 13.11 -26.08 -6.41
CA LYS A 668 13.71 -27.41 -6.58
C LYS A 668 14.25 -27.59 -8.01
N GLU A 669 15.30 -28.40 -8.12
CA GLU A 669 15.78 -28.90 -9.40
C GLU A 669 14.66 -29.67 -10.12
N LYS A 670 14.59 -29.50 -11.45
CA LYS A 670 13.65 -30.22 -12.32
C LYS A 670 14.42 -31.15 -13.24
N VAL A 671 13.79 -32.24 -13.65
CA VAL A 671 14.34 -33.12 -14.69
C VAL A 671 13.58 -32.85 -15.98
N SER A 672 14.30 -32.53 -17.06
CA SER A 672 13.72 -32.36 -18.40
C SER A 672 13.18 -33.67 -18.95
N SER A 673 12.34 -33.61 -19.99
CA SER A 673 11.87 -34.79 -20.73
C SER A 673 13.01 -35.63 -21.34
N ALA A 674 14.19 -35.02 -21.54
CA ALA A 674 15.41 -35.69 -22.01
C ALA A 674 16.29 -36.24 -20.88
N GLY A 675 15.83 -36.21 -19.61
CA GLY A 675 16.57 -36.74 -18.46
C GLY A 675 17.68 -35.82 -17.92
N LYS A 676 17.86 -34.61 -18.48
CA LYS A 676 18.83 -33.62 -17.99
C LYS A 676 18.30 -32.88 -16.77
N ALA A 677 19.10 -32.77 -15.71
CA ALA A 677 18.86 -31.94 -14.54
C ALA A 677 18.91 -30.44 -14.90
N ILE A 678 17.84 -29.72 -14.58
CA ILE A 678 17.69 -28.28 -14.75
C ILE A 678 17.70 -27.66 -13.35
N PRO A 679 18.73 -26.85 -12.99
CA PRO A 679 18.81 -26.23 -11.68
C PRO A 679 17.57 -25.36 -11.43
N GLY A 680 17.12 -25.30 -10.18
CA GLY A 680 16.03 -24.41 -9.81
C GLY A 680 16.43 -22.94 -9.92
N TRP A 681 15.46 -22.07 -10.21
CA TRP A 681 15.67 -20.63 -10.16
C TRP A 681 15.93 -20.16 -8.72
N LYS A 682 16.61 -19.01 -8.59
CA LYS A 682 16.89 -18.36 -7.30
C LYS A 682 16.47 -16.90 -7.35
N VAL A 683 15.56 -16.51 -6.47
CA VAL A 683 15.13 -15.12 -6.27
C VAL A 683 15.63 -14.64 -4.91
N VAL A 684 16.20 -13.44 -4.88
CA VAL A 684 16.58 -12.76 -3.64
C VAL A 684 15.87 -11.43 -3.57
N TYR A 685 15.22 -11.13 -2.45
CA TYR A 685 14.62 -9.84 -2.17
C TYR A 685 15.33 -9.17 -1.00
N SER A 686 15.77 -7.94 -1.19
CA SER A 686 16.60 -7.23 -0.21
C SER A 686 15.85 -6.84 1.07
N GLY A 687 14.54 -6.58 0.98
CA GLY A 687 13.88 -5.67 1.93
C GLY A 687 14.52 -4.27 1.87
N ASP A 688 14.33 -3.46 2.89
CA ASP A 688 15.02 -2.18 3.02
C ASP A 688 16.41 -2.38 3.59
N THR A 689 17.44 -1.82 2.94
CA THR A 689 18.81 -1.95 3.45
C THR A 689 19.84 -1.01 2.84
N ARG A 690 20.86 -0.67 3.63
CA ARG A 690 22.19 -0.34 3.11
C ARG A 690 22.83 -1.56 2.42
N PRO A 691 23.64 -1.36 1.37
CA PRO A 691 24.50 -2.41 0.83
C PRO A 691 25.28 -3.10 1.95
N CYS A 692 25.16 -4.42 2.03
CA CYS A 692 25.81 -5.19 3.06
C CYS A 692 26.34 -6.52 2.51
N PRO A 693 27.46 -7.05 3.05
CA PRO A 693 28.07 -8.28 2.56
C PRO A 693 27.12 -9.49 2.61
N ALA A 694 26.29 -9.58 3.66
CA ALA A 694 25.33 -10.67 3.82
C ALA A 694 24.35 -10.77 2.64
N LEU A 695 23.87 -9.64 2.12
CA LEU A 695 23.00 -9.61 0.96
C LEU A 695 23.75 -9.96 -0.34
N VAL A 696 24.99 -9.48 -0.50
CA VAL A 696 25.85 -9.86 -1.65
C VAL A 696 26.06 -11.38 -1.67
N ASP A 697 26.44 -11.97 -0.55
CA ASP A 697 26.68 -13.41 -0.41
C ASP A 697 25.40 -14.22 -0.64
N ALA A 698 24.28 -13.77 -0.09
CA ALA A 698 22.97 -14.37 -0.35
C ALA A 698 22.56 -14.28 -1.81
N SER A 699 22.96 -13.21 -2.52
CA SER A 699 22.62 -12.95 -3.92
C SER A 699 23.53 -13.63 -4.94
N ARG A 700 24.59 -14.32 -4.49
CA ARG A 700 25.52 -15.01 -5.41
C ARG A 700 24.79 -15.91 -6.39
N ASP A 701 25.02 -15.70 -7.68
CA ASP A 701 24.41 -16.44 -8.80
C ASP A 701 22.87 -16.44 -8.78
N ALA A 702 22.23 -15.39 -8.23
CA ALA A 702 20.78 -15.26 -8.24
C ALA A 702 20.25 -15.12 -9.68
N THR A 703 19.13 -15.79 -9.97
CA THR A 703 18.40 -15.61 -11.23
C THR A 703 17.79 -14.20 -11.29
N VAL A 704 17.20 -13.76 -10.17
CA VAL A 704 16.68 -12.40 -10.01
C VAL A 704 17.06 -11.89 -8.63
N LEU A 705 17.68 -10.71 -8.58
CA LEU A 705 17.80 -9.91 -7.37
C LEU A 705 16.78 -8.76 -7.46
N ILE A 706 15.81 -8.74 -6.54
CA ILE A 706 14.93 -7.60 -6.33
C ILE A 706 15.55 -6.75 -5.21
N HIS A 707 15.99 -5.55 -5.56
CA HIS A 707 16.71 -4.68 -4.63
C HIS A 707 16.00 -3.34 -4.47
N GLU A 708 15.94 -2.84 -3.24
CA GLU A 708 15.48 -1.47 -2.97
C GLU A 708 16.46 -0.45 -3.57
N ALA A 709 15.93 0.61 -4.17
CA ALA A 709 16.70 1.71 -4.73
C ALA A 709 16.03 3.04 -4.34
N THR A 710 15.92 3.25 -3.04
CA THR A 710 15.12 4.35 -2.47
C THR A 710 15.61 5.72 -2.92
N PHE A 711 16.93 5.91 -3.03
CA PHE A 711 17.54 7.20 -3.30
C PHE A 711 18.22 7.28 -4.67
N GLU A 712 18.20 8.49 -5.25
CA GLU A 712 19.07 8.83 -6.37
C GLU A 712 20.53 8.91 -5.92
N ASP A 713 21.47 8.77 -6.84
CA ASP A 713 22.90 8.74 -6.51
C ASP A 713 23.43 10.07 -5.97
N SER A 714 22.78 11.18 -6.32
CA SER A 714 23.03 12.52 -5.77
C SER A 714 22.71 12.62 -4.28
N MET A 715 21.92 11.68 -3.73
CA MET A 715 21.41 11.69 -2.35
C MET A 715 22.06 10.61 -1.48
N LYS A 716 23.30 10.22 -1.78
CA LYS A 716 24.03 9.18 -1.04
C LYS A 716 24.07 9.41 0.47
N ASP A 717 24.26 10.66 0.91
CA ASP A 717 24.29 10.99 2.34
C ASP A 717 22.93 10.76 3.02
N GLU A 718 21.82 11.06 2.34
CA GLU A 718 20.48 10.73 2.84
C GLU A 718 20.26 9.22 2.89
N ALA A 719 20.73 8.49 1.87
CA ALA A 719 20.65 7.04 1.81
C ALA A 719 21.39 6.40 2.99
N ILE A 720 22.60 6.88 3.30
CA ILE A 720 23.38 6.45 4.48
C ILE A 720 22.65 6.80 5.78
N ALA A 721 22.21 8.05 5.95
CA ALA A 721 21.56 8.50 7.17
C ALA A 721 20.26 7.74 7.47
N ARG A 722 19.55 7.32 6.42
CA ARG A 722 18.26 6.61 6.53
C ARG A 722 18.37 5.10 6.41
N ASN A 723 19.58 4.57 6.24
CA ASN A 723 19.88 3.17 6.02
C ASN A 723 19.16 2.55 4.80
N HIS A 724 19.16 3.25 3.67
CA HIS A 724 18.66 2.76 2.38
C HIS A 724 19.74 2.82 1.30
N SER A 725 19.52 2.20 0.16
CA SER A 725 20.45 2.18 -0.97
C SER A 725 20.17 3.29 -1.99
N THR A 726 21.23 3.78 -2.64
CA THR A 726 21.07 4.48 -3.93
C THR A 726 20.90 3.51 -5.09
N THR A 727 20.49 4.02 -6.25
CA THR A 727 20.37 3.24 -7.49
C THR A 727 21.70 2.55 -7.88
N LYS A 728 22.82 3.28 -7.93
CA LYS A 728 24.14 2.69 -8.25
C LYS A 728 24.60 1.66 -7.22
N GLU A 729 24.30 1.90 -5.94
CA GLU A 729 24.67 0.96 -4.89
C GLU A 729 23.91 -0.37 -5.01
N ALA A 730 22.60 -0.32 -5.29
CA ALA A 730 21.79 -1.51 -5.54
C ALA A 730 22.28 -2.30 -6.77
N ILE A 731 22.61 -1.60 -7.86
CA ILE A 731 23.20 -2.21 -9.07
C ILE A 731 24.56 -2.84 -8.77
N ALA A 732 25.40 -2.16 -7.98
CA ALA A 732 26.72 -2.66 -7.60
C ALA A 732 26.63 -3.93 -6.74
N VAL A 733 25.66 -4.03 -5.83
CA VAL A 733 25.38 -5.26 -5.05
C VAL A 733 25.05 -6.42 -5.98
N GLY A 734 24.10 -6.24 -6.91
CA GLY A 734 23.71 -7.30 -7.84
C GLY A 734 24.83 -7.69 -8.80
N THR A 735 25.59 -6.72 -9.30
CA THR A 735 26.73 -6.97 -10.20
C THR A 735 27.84 -7.72 -9.49
N SER A 736 28.17 -7.34 -8.26
CA SER A 736 29.19 -8.02 -7.44
C SER A 736 28.79 -9.44 -7.08
N ALA A 737 27.48 -9.69 -6.91
CA ALA A 737 26.93 -11.00 -6.66
C ALA A 737 26.83 -11.88 -7.93
N GLY A 738 27.06 -11.33 -9.12
CA GLY A 738 26.85 -12.06 -10.37
C GLY A 738 25.37 -12.41 -10.62
N ALA A 739 24.44 -11.60 -10.10
CA ALA A 739 23.01 -11.78 -10.36
C ALA A 739 22.71 -11.66 -11.86
N TYR A 740 21.86 -12.54 -12.38
CA TYR A 740 21.51 -12.55 -13.80
C TYR A 740 20.63 -11.35 -14.18
N ARG A 741 19.63 -11.04 -13.37
CA ARG A 741 18.80 -9.82 -13.49
C ARG A 741 18.68 -9.11 -12.15
N ILE A 742 18.68 -7.78 -12.21
CA ILE A 742 18.48 -6.89 -11.08
C ILE A 742 17.19 -6.12 -11.35
N ILE A 743 16.19 -6.21 -10.47
CA ILE A 743 14.97 -5.43 -10.57
C ILE A 743 14.94 -4.46 -9.39
N LEU A 744 14.96 -3.17 -9.71
CA LEU A 744 14.92 -2.11 -8.72
C LEU A 744 13.49 -1.79 -8.32
N THR A 745 13.24 -1.57 -7.04
CA THR A 745 11.93 -1.22 -6.49
C THR A 745 12.08 -0.28 -5.29
N HIS A 746 10.97 0.02 -4.60
CA HIS A 746 10.92 0.81 -3.37
C HIS A 746 11.50 2.23 -3.56
N PHE A 747 11.04 2.92 -4.61
CA PHE A 747 11.54 4.24 -4.97
C PHE A 747 10.99 5.34 -4.04
N SER A 748 11.83 6.32 -3.70
CA SER A 748 11.37 7.52 -3.00
C SER A 748 10.33 8.25 -3.84
N GLN A 749 9.15 8.46 -3.27
CA GLN A 749 8.06 9.15 -3.96
C GLN A 749 8.22 10.68 -4.03
N ARG A 750 9.26 11.22 -3.38
CA ARG A 750 9.62 12.64 -3.52
C ARG A 750 10.11 13.00 -4.93
N TYR A 751 10.50 11.98 -5.71
CA TYR A 751 11.00 12.15 -7.07
C TYR A 751 10.28 11.11 -7.94
N PRO A 752 9.12 11.44 -8.54
CA PRO A 752 8.37 10.49 -9.38
C PRO A 752 9.07 10.15 -10.70
N LYS A 753 10.34 10.54 -10.86
CA LYS A 753 11.17 10.30 -12.03
C LYS A 753 11.54 8.81 -12.13
N ILE A 754 11.64 8.30 -13.35
CA ILE A 754 12.33 7.03 -13.58
C ILE A 754 13.78 7.19 -13.13
N PRO A 755 14.31 6.28 -12.28
CA PRO A 755 15.73 6.28 -11.94
C PRO A 755 16.60 6.24 -13.18
N VAL A 756 17.52 7.20 -13.30
CA VAL A 756 18.49 7.26 -14.40
C VAL A 756 19.75 6.54 -13.95
N PHE A 757 20.19 5.56 -14.73
CA PHE A 757 21.47 4.87 -14.55
C PHE A 757 22.13 4.62 -15.91
N ASP A 758 23.43 4.31 -15.84
CA ASP A 758 24.34 4.23 -16.99
C ASP A 758 23.84 3.17 -18.00
N GLU A 759 23.96 3.44 -19.30
CA GLU A 759 23.51 2.51 -20.35
C GLU A 759 24.19 1.13 -20.23
N ASP A 760 25.44 1.13 -19.76
CA ASP A 760 26.20 -0.07 -19.45
C ASP A 760 25.53 -0.95 -18.40
N ASP A 761 24.68 -0.44 -17.52
CA ASP A 761 23.98 -1.23 -16.50
C ASP A 761 22.59 -1.70 -16.97
N MET A 762 22.07 -1.13 -18.07
CA MET A 762 20.74 -1.44 -18.61
C MET A 762 20.63 -2.88 -19.13
N HIS A 763 21.73 -3.53 -19.52
CA HIS A 763 21.73 -4.90 -20.03
C HIS A 763 21.33 -5.97 -18.98
N LYS A 764 21.33 -5.62 -17.68
CA LYS A 764 20.97 -6.51 -16.57
C LYS A 764 19.93 -5.93 -15.62
N THR A 765 19.78 -4.61 -15.60
CA THR A 765 18.97 -3.89 -14.63
C THR A 765 17.63 -3.50 -15.21
N CYS A 766 16.58 -3.64 -14.42
CA CYS A 766 15.20 -3.28 -14.77
C CYS A 766 14.55 -2.50 -13.63
N ILE A 767 13.49 -1.76 -13.93
CA ILE A 767 12.79 -0.89 -13.00
C ILE A 767 11.39 -1.43 -12.81
N ALA A 768 11.00 -1.66 -11.56
CA ALA A 768 9.65 -2.09 -11.22
C ALA A 768 8.65 -0.92 -11.33
N PHE A 769 7.45 -1.22 -11.79
CA PHE A 769 6.31 -0.32 -11.72
C PHE A 769 5.14 -1.06 -11.07
N ASP A 770 4.21 -0.31 -10.50
CA ASP A 770 2.97 -0.89 -9.98
C ASP A 770 2.26 -1.68 -11.08
N LEU A 771 1.78 -2.87 -10.73
CA LEU A 771 1.09 -3.84 -11.59
C LEU A 771 1.96 -4.47 -12.68
N MET A 772 3.29 -4.25 -12.67
CA MET A 772 4.22 -4.95 -13.56
C MET A 772 4.27 -6.45 -13.22
N SER A 773 4.09 -7.31 -14.21
CA SER A 773 4.23 -8.77 -14.09
C SER A 773 5.40 -9.25 -14.95
N VAL A 774 6.35 -9.95 -14.32
CA VAL A 774 7.55 -10.49 -14.97
C VAL A 774 7.54 -12.01 -14.85
N ASN A 775 7.30 -12.69 -15.96
CA ASN A 775 7.42 -14.16 -16.01
C ASN A 775 8.90 -14.57 -16.08
N LEU A 776 9.24 -15.72 -15.47
CA LEU A 776 10.59 -16.28 -15.54
C LEU A 776 11.11 -16.41 -16.98
N ALA A 777 10.23 -16.79 -17.92
CA ALA A 777 10.58 -16.95 -19.33
C ALA A 777 10.90 -15.62 -20.05
N ASP A 778 10.50 -14.48 -19.49
CA ASP A 778 10.67 -13.15 -20.11
C ASP A 778 11.90 -12.39 -19.60
N LEU A 779 12.62 -12.92 -18.61
CA LEU A 779 13.85 -12.31 -18.08
C LEU A 779 14.89 -11.97 -19.17
N PRO A 780 15.09 -12.77 -20.24
CA PRO A 780 16.00 -12.41 -21.33
C PRO A 780 15.57 -11.14 -22.10
N VAL A 781 14.27 -10.86 -22.16
CA VAL A 781 13.69 -9.74 -22.92
C VAL A 781 13.69 -8.45 -22.11
N LEU A 782 13.56 -8.54 -20.79
CA LEU A 782 13.40 -7.39 -19.87
C LEU A 782 14.34 -6.19 -20.15
N PRO A 783 15.68 -6.39 -20.32
CA PRO A 783 16.61 -5.29 -20.64
C PRO A 783 16.30 -4.55 -21.95
N LYS A 784 15.74 -5.25 -22.95
CA LYS A 784 15.45 -4.69 -24.28
C LYS A 784 14.23 -3.76 -24.27
N VAL A 785 13.34 -3.94 -23.30
CA VAL A 785 12.11 -3.15 -23.17
C VAL A 785 12.38 -1.80 -22.49
N LEU A 786 13.33 -1.75 -21.55
CA LEU A 786 13.59 -0.57 -20.74
C LEU A 786 13.87 0.73 -21.54
N PRO A 787 14.67 0.74 -22.63
CA PRO A 787 14.86 1.95 -23.44
C PRO A 787 13.55 2.53 -23.99
N HIS A 788 12.58 1.68 -24.31
CA HIS A 788 11.29 2.09 -24.85
C HIS A 788 10.38 2.65 -23.76
N LEU A 789 10.44 2.09 -22.55
CA LEU A 789 9.70 2.62 -21.40
C LEU A 789 10.19 4.01 -21.00
N LYS A 790 11.48 4.34 -21.18
CA LYS A 790 12.00 5.69 -20.91
C LYS A 790 11.30 6.78 -21.76
N LEU A 791 10.78 6.44 -22.94
CA LEU A 791 10.06 7.39 -23.79
C LEU A 791 8.80 7.94 -23.11
N LEU A 792 8.08 7.10 -22.36
CA LEU A 792 6.83 7.46 -21.66
C LEU A 792 7.00 8.58 -20.64
N PHE A 793 8.22 8.79 -20.14
CA PHE A 793 8.51 9.68 -19.02
C PHE A 793 9.43 10.84 -19.44
N LYS A 794 9.62 11.08 -20.75
CA LYS A 794 10.42 12.21 -21.25
C LYS A 794 9.84 13.58 -20.89
N ASP A 795 8.51 13.73 -20.91
CA ASP A 795 7.83 15.03 -20.75
C ASP A 795 7.23 15.27 -19.35
N GLU A 796 6.94 14.21 -18.57
CA GLU A 796 6.61 14.35 -17.14
C GLU A 796 7.77 14.97 -16.34
N MET A 797 8.98 14.99 -16.91
CA MET A 797 10.15 15.69 -16.38
C MET A 797 10.04 17.23 -16.42
N VAL A 798 9.11 17.80 -17.20
CA VAL A 798 9.00 19.25 -17.44
C VAL A 798 7.76 19.87 -16.78
N VAL A 799 6.66 19.11 -16.66
CA VAL A 799 5.37 19.65 -16.20
C VAL A 799 5.35 19.90 -14.68
N GLU A 800 5.94 19.02 -13.86
CA GLU A 800 5.96 19.21 -12.40
C GLU A 800 6.98 20.28 -11.93
N GLU A 801 8.03 20.57 -12.71
CA GLU A 801 8.88 21.75 -12.45
C GLU A 801 8.09 23.06 -12.61
N SER A 802 7.10 23.11 -13.49
CA SER A 802 6.27 24.30 -13.68
C SER A 802 5.27 24.54 -12.53
N ASP A 803 4.72 23.47 -11.95
CA ASP A 803 3.80 23.55 -10.79
C ASP A 803 4.56 23.90 -9.49
N GLU A 804 5.78 23.38 -9.28
CA GLU A 804 6.63 23.76 -8.14
C GLU A 804 7.19 25.19 -8.26
N VAL A 805 7.50 25.66 -9.49
CA VAL A 805 7.94 27.05 -9.72
C VAL A 805 6.78 28.04 -9.59
N LEU A 806 5.54 27.62 -9.87
CA LEU A 806 4.35 28.45 -9.61
C LEU A 806 4.00 28.54 -8.12
N GLU A 807 4.29 27.52 -7.31
CA GLU A 807 4.16 27.61 -5.84
C GLU A 807 5.28 28.44 -5.18
N ALA A 808 6.43 28.61 -5.83
CA ALA A 808 7.51 29.46 -5.34
C ALA A 808 7.31 30.97 -5.64
N VAL A 809 6.36 31.35 -6.50
CA VAL A 809 6.21 32.73 -7.01
C VAL A 809 4.87 33.41 -6.67
N VAL A 810 4.01 32.81 -5.82
CA VAL A 810 2.78 33.49 -5.32
C VAL A 810 2.71 33.55 -3.81
#